data_AF-A0A150G837-F1
#
_entry.id   AF-A0A150G837-F1
#
_cell.length_a   1.000
_cell.length_b   1.000
_cell.length_c   1.000
_cell.angle_alpha   90.00
_cell.angle_beta   90.00
_cell.angle_gamma   90.00
#
_symmetry.space_group_name_H-M   'P 1'
#
loop_
_entity.id
_entity.type
_entity.pdbx_description
1 polymer ?
#
loop_
_entity_poly.entity_id
_entity_poly.type
_entity_poly.pdbx_seq_one_letter_code
_entity_poly.pdbx_strand_id
1 'polypeptide(L)'
;MSTVTDDAFNLISSFHGFLCGELRSEFDAELQASGLLEQCGRAVLLLASYGNGIPLELSCTGHDLMSLGIASSSAGDLRGRPCLSYLLSCHMVQLCAALDGGPTYGLPEAGEGPGAAPKLVTESAEMDSYLAQCGLEMWENTIRRAREGPGECIAAAAPAIGDAGAVGGVGPVDGDALVLPLNRRAAFRVAMRLVAAAFAAVPRAQGAGAAAGAAAGAGGGGAAAGAAAGPQAAKVAPSEAMSLLLRALKCAREACREEAACAAGAAPPGALGRLGRLWEVRLAAAERAQLVENGQSWTGGCGRRWNTWDFEPVILHLELPRSADTGLAALPAAPSLDVAAALGAGYVARIERLMRRCSPEVRTSLKLPGRYDAAAWAQMLAFGPLRETLSLLATAAKKVGKGSAEPVAEYQACMWYDQSVGEVELLLSPVPLQWLRGVAAGGAAAAPEPVGAGEADSLAAGPPRLCAAVSYIAHYLLPAAFRVMPPIVQDAARLSHNGYTVTISLLRWLPLLAAARATLPWASSLLSGPEWGLAELLGCTLGQALLSGINRVNSDMGGLLPALAEALRALVHLAPESLAEALPGAVAFAIRVLVATTADGHNVDIHTLQAKVLEALPKSGVLQAVFGPGGDSPEPELLAALERLLIGDAPGRDPAAAPSGTTSASSSPVVVPDLPADLAEWVAAAALLLPLADLRLLLPGCANPRCTSLVGPSEREMQLPVRDGPGGGAGDGDGGRGEERWYCSQGCAEEHRGAGPGL
;
A
#
# COMPACT_ATOMS: atom_id res chain seq x y z
N MET A 1 -28.10 -38.92 -21.55
CA MET A 1 -26.95 -38.59 -20.68
C MET A 1 -26.91 -37.10 -20.34
N SER A 2 -27.23 -36.17 -21.25
CA SER A 2 -27.28 -34.72 -20.94
C SER A 2 -28.22 -34.38 -19.77
N THR A 3 -29.46 -34.90 -19.77
CA THR A 3 -30.46 -34.55 -18.74
C THR A 3 -30.06 -34.92 -17.32
N VAL A 4 -29.36 -36.05 -17.11
CA VAL A 4 -28.97 -36.50 -15.76
C VAL A 4 -27.81 -35.68 -15.20
N THR A 5 -26.88 -35.26 -16.06
CA THR A 5 -25.81 -34.34 -15.66
C THR A 5 -26.35 -32.95 -15.39
N ASP A 6 -27.27 -32.46 -16.22
CA ASP A 6 -27.88 -31.13 -16.06
C ASP A 6 -28.72 -31.05 -14.78
N ASP A 7 -29.49 -32.09 -14.44
CA ASP A 7 -30.29 -32.13 -13.21
C ASP A 7 -29.42 -32.16 -11.95
N ALA A 8 -28.30 -32.91 -11.97
CA ALA A 8 -27.35 -32.93 -10.86
C ALA A 8 -26.66 -31.57 -10.68
N PHE A 9 -26.25 -30.92 -11.77
CA PHE A 9 -25.63 -29.60 -11.70
C PHE A 9 -26.58 -28.51 -11.22
N ASN A 10 -27.80 -28.48 -11.76
CA ASN A 10 -28.83 -27.54 -11.32
C ASN A 10 -29.15 -27.71 -9.83
N LEU A 11 -29.16 -28.94 -9.32
CA LEU A 11 -29.34 -29.22 -7.89
C LEU A 11 -28.18 -28.66 -7.06
N ILE A 12 -26.95 -29.00 -7.42
CA ILE A 12 -25.74 -28.61 -6.68
C ILE A 12 -25.55 -27.07 -6.70
N SER A 13 -25.76 -26.41 -7.86
CA SER A 13 -25.72 -24.94 -7.99
C SER A 13 -26.81 -24.24 -7.17
N SER A 14 -28.02 -24.79 -7.18
CA SER A 14 -29.13 -24.26 -6.38
C SER A 14 -28.80 -24.33 -4.89
N PHE A 15 -28.24 -25.46 -4.41
CA PHE A 15 -27.82 -25.59 -3.02
C PHE A 15 -26.71 -24.61 -2.63
N HIS A 16 -25.65 -24.47 -3.43
CA HIS A 16 -24.53 -23.59 -3.11
C HIS A 16 -24.94 -22.11 -2.95
N GLY A 17 -25.92 -21.63 -3.71
CA GLY A 17 -26.47 -20.27 -3.57
C GLY A 17 -27.15 -19.98 -2.23
N PHE A 18 -27.58 -21.02 -1.49
CA PHE A 18 -28.23 -20.90 -0.18
C PHE A 18 -27.30 -21.17 1.01
N LEU A 19 -26.07 -21.64 0.79
CA LEU A 19 -25.14 -21.97 1.87
C LEU A 19 -24.33 -20.74 2.32
N CYS A 20 -24.39 -20.45 3.63
CA CYS A 20 -23.58 -19.42 4.29
C CYS A 20 -22.81 -20.03 5.46
N GLY A 21 -21.61 -19.50 5.75
CA GLY A 21 -20.80 -19.91 6.92
C GLY A 21 -20.19 -21.31 6.78
N GLU A 22 -20.19 -22.08 7.88
CA GLU A 22 -19.53 -23.39 8.00
C GLU A 22 -20.05 -24.44 7.00
N LEU A 23 -21.36 -24.45 6.73
CA LEU A 23 -21.98 -25.36 5.76
C LEU A 23 -21.41 -25.21 4.34
N ARG A 24 -21.03 -23.99 3.95
CA ARG A 24 -20.39 -23.75 2.66
C ARG A 24 -19.00 -24.40 2.61
N SER A 25 -18.25 -24.33 3.71
CA SER A 25 -16.92 -24.94 3.79
C SER A 25 -16.95 -26.47 3.80
N GLU A 26 -17.92 -27.08 4.48
CA GLU A 26 -18.12 -28.54 4.48
C GLU A 26 -18.55 -29.03 3.09
N PHE A 27 -19.43 -28.28 2.43
CA PHE A 27 -19.85 -28.57 1.06
C PHE A 27 -18.70 -28.47 0.06
N ASP A 28 -17.86 -27.42 0.16
CA ASP A 28 -16.67 -27.27 -0.68
C ASP A 28 -15.68 -28.43 -0.47
N ALA A 29 -15.53 -28.90 0.78
CA ALA A 29 -14.69 -30.04 1.12
C ALA A 29 -15.22 -31.36 0.55
N GLU A 30 -16.54 -31.61 0.65
CA GLU A 30 -17.18 -32.80 0.08
C GLU A 30 -17.12 -32.78 -1.45
N LEU A 31 -17.41 -31.62 -2.07
CA LEU A 31 -17.27 -31.44 -3.51
C LEU A 31 -15.83 -31.72 -3.96
N GLN A 32 -14.84 -31.29 -3.18
CA GLN A 32 -13.44 -31.61 -3.44
C GLN A 32 -13.14 -33.11 -3.35
N ALA A 33 -13.63 -33.79 -2.32
CA ALA A 33 -13.40 -35.22 -2.08
C ALA A 33 -14.11 -36.11 -3.12
N SER A 34 -15.26 -35.67 -3.64
CA SER A 34 -16.08 -36.44 -4.59
C SER A 34 -15.41 -36.72 -5.95
N GLY A 35 -14.40 -35.92 -6.32
CA GLY A 35 -13.78 -35.97 -7.65
C GLY A 35 -14.70 -35.51 -8.80
N LEU A 36 -15.88 -34.97 -8.50
CA LEU A 36 -16.90 -34.59 -9.48
C LEU A 36 -16.34 -33.63 -10.55
N LEU A 37 -15.61 -32.60 -10.13
CA LEU A 37 -15.02 -31.60 -11.04
C LEU A 37 -14.06 -32.23 -12.06
N GLU A 38 -13.28 -33.23 -11.67
CA GLU A 38 -12.38 -33.96 -12.57
C GLU A 38 -13.15 -34.88 -13.52
N GLN A 39 -14.19 -35.57 -13.02
CA GLN A 39 -15.06 -36.40 -13.84
C GLN A 39 -15.78 -35.57 -14.91
N CYS A 40 -16.18 -34.34 -14.57
CA CYS A 40 -16.79 -33.41 -15.51
C CYS A 40 -15.79 -32.89 -16.54
N GLY A 41 -14.58 -32.51 -16.11
CA GLY A 41 -13.49 -32.19 -17.05
C GLY A 41 -13.23 -33.33 -18.04
N ARG A 42 -13.20 -34.57 -17.55
CA ARG A 42 -13.06 -35.78 -18.39
C ARG A 42 -14.24 -35.96 -19.35
N ALA A 43 -15.47 -35.80 -18.87
CA ALA A 43 -16.67 -35.92 -19.69
C ALA A 43 -16.68 -34.90 -20.83
N VAL A 44 -16.36 -33.63 -20.54
CA VAL A 44 -16.26 -32.56 -21.56
C VAL A 44 -15.18 -32.89 -22.60
N LEU A 45 -14.00 -33.34 -22.17
CA LEU A 45 -12.93 -33.72 -23.10
C LEU A 45 -13.30 -34.92 -23.97
N LEU A 46 -13.98 -35.92 -23.41
CA LEU A 46 -14.50 -37.06 -24.17
C LEU A 46 -15.52 -36.59 -25.21
N LEU A 47 -16.52 -35.79 -24.81
CA LEU A 47 -17.52 -35.26 -25.73
C LEU A 47 -16.87 -34.42 -26.86
N ALA A 48 -15.91 -33.57 -26.51
CA ALA A 48 -15.16 -32.77 -27.49
C ALA A 48 -14.32 -33.63 -28.45
N SER A 49 -13.86 -34.82 -28.02
CA SER A 49 -13.15 -35.76 -28.88
C SER A 49 -14.06 -36.52 -29.86
N TYR A 50 -15.34 -36.70 -29.52
CA TYR A 50 -16.33 -37.38 -30.37
C TYR A 50 -16.97 -36.46 -31.41
N GLY A 51 -17.08 -35.15 -31.12
CA GLY A 51 -17.69 -34.18 -32.00
C GLY A 51 -16.69 -33.15 -32.52
N ASN A 52 -16.15 -33.35 -33.73
CA ASN A 52 -15.53 -32.26 -34.48
C ASN A 52 -16.62 -31.24 -34.88
N GLY A 53 -16.94 -30.29 -33.99
CA GLY A 53 -17.86 -29.18 -34.27
C GLY A 53 -19.30 -29.34 -33.77
N ILE A 54 -19.58 -30.26 -32.83
CA ILE A 54 -20.86 -30.21 -32.11
C ILE A 54 -20.74 -29.11 -31.04
N PRO A 55 -21.55 -28.03 -31.09
CA PRO A 55 -21.57 -27.04 -30.04
C PRO A 55 -21.99 -27.73 -28.75
N LEU A 56 -21.08 -27.75 -27.78
CA LEU A 56 -21.43 -28.10 -26.42
C LEU A 56 -22.19 -26.87 -25.88
N GLU A 57 -23.46 -27.05 -25.48
CA GLU A 57 -24.20 -26.11 -24.64
C GLU A 57 -23.53 -26.04 -23.24
N LEU A 58 -22.31 -25.50 -23.22
CA LEU A 58 -21.48 -25.29 -22.03
C LEU A 58 -22.03 -24.13 -21.17
N SER A 59 -23.05 -23.42 -21.64
CA SER A 59 -23.60 -22.24 -20.96
C SER A 59 -24.16 -22.56 -19.58
N CYS A 60 -24.86 -23.69 -19.40
CA CYS A 60 -25.36 -24.11 -18.09
C CYS A 60 -24.29 -24.88 -17.29
N THR A 61 -23.76 -25.98 -17.83
CA THR A 61 -22.80 -26.83 -17.11
C THR A 61 -21.47 -26.13 -16.79
N GLY A 62 -21.01 -25.24 -17.68
CA GLY A 62 -19.82 -24.42 -17.47
C GLY A 62 -20.05 -23.21 -16.58
N HIS A 63 -21.28 -22.73 -16.42
CA HIS A 63 -21.60 -21.77 -15.36
C HIS A 63 -21.68 -22.48 -14.00
N ASP A 64 -22.27 -23.69 -13.96
CA ASP A 64 -22.50 -24.47 -12.76
C ASP A 64 -21.24 -25.11 -12.17
N LEU A 65 -20.35 -25.68 -12.99
CA LEU A 65 -19.02 -26.14 -12.54
C LEU A 65 -18.22 -25.05 -11.82
N MET A 66 -18.54 -23.79 -12.09
CA MET A 66 -17.74 -22.62 -11.75
C MET A 66 -18.39 -21.78 -10.65
N SER A 67 -19.73 -21.80 -10.56
CA SER A 67 -20.51 -21.23 -9.46
C SER A 67 -20.31 -21.99 -8.14
N LEU A 68 -19.94 -23.28 -8.23
CA LEU A 68 -19.63 -24.20 -7.13
C LEU A 68 -18.28 -23.95 -6.42
N GLY A 69 -17.86 -22.69 -6.33
CA GLY A 69 -16.89 -22.28 -5.31
C GLY A 69 -15.42 -22.49 -5.67
N ILE A 70 -15.02 -22.60 -6.94
CA ILE A 70 -13.59 -22.72 -7.31
C ILE A 70 -12.79 -21.44 -6.97
N ALA A 71 -13.43 -20.28 -7.08
CA ALA A 71 -12.84 -19.01 -6.68
C ALA A 71 -12.84 -18.91 -5.16
N SER A 72 -11.69 -19.24 -4.54
CA SER A 72 -11.32 -19.10 -3.12
C SER A 72 -11.39 -20.36 -2.23
N SER A 73 -11.99 -21.48 -2.68
CA SER A 73 -12.10 -22.69 -1.85
C SER A 73 -10.93 -23.67 -2.00
N SER A 74 -10.80 -24.60 -1.04
CA SER A 74 -9.92 -25.79 -1.11
C SER A 74 -10.13 -26.63 -2.39
N ALA A 75 -11.28 -26.51 -3.04
CA ALA A 75 -11.55 -27.19 -4.30
C ALA A 75 -10.82 -26.58 -5.52
N GLY A 76 -10.16 -25.43 -5.41
CA GLY A 76 -9.44 -24.78 -6.53
C GLY A 76 -8.07 -25.37 -6.90
N ASP A 77 -7.60 -26.41 -6.20
CA ASP A 77 -6.30 -27.05 -6.47
C ASP A 77 -6.41 -28.02 -7.66
N LEU A 78 -5.57 -27.84 -8.67
CA LEU A 78 -5.51 -28.70 -9.85
C LEU A 78 -4.61 -29.93 -9.63
N ARG A 79 -3.89 -30.03 -8.50
CA ARG A 79 -3.12 -31.24 -8.16
C ARG A 79 -4.11 -32.39 -7.94
N GLY A 80 -4.03 -33.40 -8.80
CA GLY A 80 -4.97 -34.53 -8.82
C GLY A 80 -6.15 -34.37 -9.79
N ARG A 81 -6.18 -33.30 -10.60
CA ARG A 81 -7.25 -33.03 -11.57
C ARG A 81 -6.73 -32.76 -13.00
N PRO A 82 -6.11 -33.77 -13.64
CA PRO A 82 -5.44 -33.59 -14.93
C PRO A 82 -6.40 -33.23 -16.08
N CYS A 83 -7.61 -33.79 -16.13
CA CYS A 83 -8.58 -33.50 -17.18
C CYS A 83 -9.10 -32.07 -17.08
N LEU A 84 -9.46 -31.63 -15.87
CA LEU A 84 -9.89 -30.25 -15.65
C LEU A 84 -8.77 -29.24 -15.94
N SER A 85 -7.56 -29.53 -15.48
CA SER A 85 -6.37 -28.70 -15.76
C SER A 85 -6.11 -28.58 -17.27
N TYR A 86 -6.18 -29.69 -18.00
CA TYR A 86 -6.01 -29.71 -19.46
C TYR A 86 -7.10 -28.90 -20.17
N LEU A 87 -8.37 -29.08 -19.80
CA LEU A 87 -9.51 -28.36 -20.37
C LEU A 87 -9.34 -26.84 -20.22
N LEU A 88 -9.05 -26.36 -19.01
CA LEU A 88 -8.85 -24.94 -18.73
C LEU A 88 -7.62 -24.38 -19.46
N SER A 89 -6.55 -25.16 -19.53
CA SER A 89 -5.34 -24.79 -20.29
C SER A 89 -5.64 -24.62 -21.79
N CYS A 90 -6.50 -25.48 -22.37
CA CYS A 90 -6.92 -25.36 -23.76
C CYS A 90 -7.67 -24.04 -24.01
N HIS A 91 -8.62 -23.67 -23.14
CA HIS A 91 -9.34 -22.40 -23.27
C HIS A 91 -8.42 -21.18 -23.12
N MET A 92 -7.47 -21.20 -22.18
CA MET A 92 -6.49 -20.10 -22.05
C MET A 92 -5.63 -19.94 -23.31
N VAL A 93 -5.16 -21.04 -23.91
CA VAL A 93 -4.37 -21.00 -25.15
C VAL A 93 -5.20 -20.56 -26.36
N GLN A 94 -6.45 -21.03 -26.46
CA GLN A 94 -7.39 -20.62 -27.50
C GLN A 94 -7.68 -19.12 -27.41
N LEU A 95 -7.92 -18.60 -26.20
CA LEU A 95 -8.14 -17.18 -25.97
C LEU A 95 -6.89 -16.35 -26.31
N CYS A 96 -5.68 -16.80 -25.95
CA CYS A 96 -4.44 -16.14 -26.38
C CYS A 96 -4.43 -16.02 -27.91
N ALA A 97 -4.61 -17.15 -28.61
CA ALA A 97 -4.56 -17.17 -30.07
C ALA A 97 -5.58 -16.24 -30.72
N ALA A 98 -6.82 -16.23 -30.21
CA ALA A 98 -7.87 -15.34 -30.68
C ALA A 98 -7.51 -13.86 -30.49
N LEU A 99 -6.92 -13.50 -29.34
CA LEU A 99 -6.52 -12.12 -29.06
C LEU A 99 -5.27 -11.69 -29.84
N ASP A 100 -4.36 -12.60 -30.13
CA ASP A 100 -3.17 -12.34 -30.94
C ASP A 100 -3.47 -12.26 -32.45
N GLY A 101 -4.72 -12.51 -32.86
CA GLY A 101 -5.16 -12.46 -34.25
C GLY A 101 -4.50 -13.53 -35.14
N GLY A 102 -3.94 -14.59 -34.53
CA GLY A 102 -3.19 -15.64 -35.21
C GLY A 102 -3.85 -17.02 -35.10
N PRO A 103 -3.46 -17.99 -35.96
CA PRO A 103 -3.85 -19.39 -35.78
C PRO A 103 -3.29 -19.92 -34.45
N THR A 104 -3.98 -20.89 -33.85
CA THR A 104 -3.68 -21.39 -32.50
C THR A 104 -2.23 -21.87 -32.39
N TYR A 105 -1.38 -21.12 -31.71
CA TYR A 105 0.05 -21.34 -31.42
C TYR A 105 0.66 -22.74 -31.66
N GLY A 106 0.95 -23.10 -32.92
CA GLY A 106 1.56 -24.40 -33.26
C GLY A 106 0.70 -25.62 -32.87
N LEU A 107 -0.52 -25.38 -32.40
CA LEU A 107 -1.59 -26.37 -32.45
C LEU A 107 -2.02 -26.42 -33.92
N PRO A 108 -2.20 -27.61 -34.51
CA PRO A 108 -2.71 -27.72 -35.87
C PRO A 108 -3.99 -26.89 -36.00
N GLU A 109 -4.26 -26.34 -37.20
CA GLU A 109 -5.54 -25.72 -37.47
C GLU A 109 -6.65 -26.65 -36.97
N ALA A 110 -7.46 -26.11 -36.07
CA ALA A 110 -8.22 -26.91 -35.13
C ALA A 110 -9.08 -27.95 -35.86
N GLY A 111 -8.73 -29.23 -35.71
CA GLY A 111 -9.39 -30.36 -36.36
C GLY A 111 -8.53 -31.17 -37.35
N GLU A 112 -7.33 -30.70 -37.71
CA GLU A 112 -6.49 -31.40 -38.69
C GLU A 112 -5.29 -32.12 -38.06
N GLY A 113 -5.50 -33.36 -37.63
CA GLY A 113 -4.43 -34.32 -37.33
C GLY A 113 -4.63 -35.17 -36.07
N PRO A 114 -4.12 -36.41 -36.05
CA PRO A 114 -4.14 -37.26 -34.86
C PRO A 114 -3.28 -36.64 -33.75
N GLY A 115 -3.92 -36.20 -32.67
CA GLY A 115 -3.27 -35.54 -31.52
C GLY A 115 -3.46 -34.03 -31.44
N ALA A 116 -4.23 -33.42 -32.36
CA ALA A 116 -4.69 -32.04 -32.21
C ALA A 116 -5.51 -31.87 -30.92
N ALA A 117 -5.28 -30.80 -30.16
CA ALA A 117 -6.14 -30.47 -29.04
C ALA A 117 -7.58 -30.25 -29.55
N PRO A 118 -8.61 -30.81 -28.91
CA PRO A 118 -9.99 -30.68 -29.37
C PRO A 118 -10.38 -29.20 -29.45
N LYS A 119 -11.03 -28.82 -30.56
CA LYS A 119 -11.58 -27.47 -30.74
C LYS A 119 -12.79 -27.33 -29.84
N LEU A 120 -12.61 -26.67 -28.70
CA LEU A 120 -13.69 -26.34 -27.79
C LEU A 120 -14.37 -25.11 -28.37
N VAL A 121 -15.37 -25.31 -29.24
CA VAL A 121 -16.20 -24.21 -29.74
C VAL A 121 -17.20 -23.90 -28.64
N THR A 122 -16.95 -22.81 -27.90
CA THR A 122 -17.97 -22.26 -27.01
C THR A 122 -18.97 -21.43 -27.80
N GLU A 123 -20.16 -21.28 -27.26
CA GLU A 123 -21.27 -20.57 -27.89
C GLU A 123 -21.04 -19.05 -27.93
N SER A 124 -20.17 -18.52 -27.06
CA SER A 124 -19.88 -17.09 -26.95
C SER A 124 -18.43 -16.81 -26.55
N ALA A 125 -17.89 -15.70 -27.06
CA ALA A 125 -16.57 -15.18 -26.64
C ALA A 125 -16.53 -14.77 -25.16
N GLU A 126 -17.70 -14.45 -24.58
CA GLU A 126 -17.87 -14.17 -23.16
C GLU A 126 -17.57 -15.43 -22.34
N MET A 127 -18.06 -16.60 -22.76
CA MET A 127 -17.79 -17.88 -22.12
C MET A 127 -16.31 -18.27 -22.19
N ASP A 128 -15.67 -18.12 -23.36
CA ASP A 128 -14.22 -18.36 -23.48
C ASP A 128 -13.40 -17.45 -22.55
N SER A 129 -13.77 -16.17 -22.49
CA SER A 129 -13.13 -15.19 -21.60
C SER A 129 -13.33 -15.57 -20.13
N TYR A 130 -14.52 -16.03 -19.76
CA TYR A 130 -14.85 -16.47 -18.41
C TYR A 130 -14.10 -17.75 -18.01
N LEU A 131 -14.07 -18.77 -18.88
CA LEU A 131 -13.35 -20.02 -18.64
C LEU A 131 -11.83 -19.80 -18.53
N ALA A 132 -11.26 -18.94 -19.38
CA ALA A 132 -9.84 -18.58 -19.27
C ALA A 132 -9.54 -17.84 -17.96
N GLN A 133 -10.41 -16.93 -17.56
CA GLN A 133 -10.30 -16.23 -16.28
C GLN A 133 -10.31 -17.19 -15.09
N CYS A 134 -11.18 -18.21 -15.09
CA CYS A 134 -11.18 -19.20 -14.04
C CYS A 134 -9.99 -20.17 -14.11
N GLY A 135 -9.52 -20.50 -15.30
CA GLY A 135 -8.27 -21.24 -15.49
C GLY A 135 -7.09 -20.54 -14.81
N LEU A 136 -7.00 -19.22 -14.96
CA LEU A 136 -5.99 -18.39 -14.30
C LEU A 136 -6.14 -18.40 -12.76
N GLU A 137 -7.35 -18.30 -12.24
CA GLU A 137 -7.60 -18.38 -10.78
C GLU A 137 -7.22 -19.74 -10.19
N MET A 138 -7.54 -20.84 -10.89
CA MET A 138 -7.15 -22.18 -10.46
C MET A 138 -5.63 -22.38 -10.54
N TRP A 139 -4.97 -21.85 -11.56
CA TRP A 139 -3.51 -21.85 -11.65
C TRP A 139 -2.89 -21.07 -10.50
N GLU A 140 -3.37 -19.86 -10.21
CA GLU A 140 -2.94 -19.05 -9.06
C GLU A 140 -3.09 -19.84 -7.75
N ASN A 141 -4.27 -20.41 -7.49
CA ASN A 141 -4.54 -21.20 -6.28
C ASN A 141 -3.64 -22.43 -6.18
N THR A 142 -3.42 -23.13 -7.29
CA THR A 142 -2.57 -24.32 -7.32
C THR A 142 -1.11 -23.97 -7.03
N ILE A 143 -0.59 -22.90 -7.63
CA ILE A 143 0.79 -22.44 -7.39
C ILE A 143 0.96 -22.01 -5.93
N ARG A 144 0.01 -21.21 -5.41
CA ARG A 144 0.02 -20.73 -4.02
C ARG A 144 0.04 -21.87 -3.00
N ARG A 145 -0.75 -22.92 -3.23
CA ARG A 145 -0.77 -24.09 -2.32
C ARG A 145 0.38 -25.05 -2.48
N ALA A 146 0.93 -25.16 -3.69
CA ALA A 146 2.17 -25.89 -3.88
C ALA A 146 3.30 -25.31 -3.00
N ARG A 147 3.24 -24.00 -2.71
CA ARG A 147 4.14 -23.31 -1.79
C ARG A 147 3.75 -23.44 -0.31
N GLU A 148 2.47 -23.31 0.02
CA GLU A 148 2.00 -23.38 1.43
C GLU A 148 2.01 -24.81 2.01
N GLY A 149 2.14 -25.83 1.16
CA GLY A 149 2.18 -27.22 1.59
C GLY A 149 3.38 -27.54 2.50
N PRO A 150 3.25 -28.50 3.45
CA PRO A 150 4.26 -28.84 4.46
C PRO A 150 5.60 -29.40 3.94
N GLY A 151 5.85 -29.36 2.62
CA GLY A 151 7.05 -29.89 1.99
C GLY A 151 8.34 -29.10 2.26
N GLU A 152 8.25 -27.86 2.76
CA GLU A 152 9.45 -27.06 3.07
C GLU A 152 10.21 -27.56 4.31
N CYS A 153 9.60 -28.35 5.20
CA CYS A 153 10.31 -28.94 6.35
C CYS A 153 11.18 -30.16 5.99
N ILE A 154 10.98 -30.79 4.81
CA ILE A 154 11.69 -32.05 4.47
C ILE A 154 12.82 -31.80 3.47
N ALA A 155 12.74 -30.77 2.61
CA ALA A 155 13.77 -30.50 1.61
C ALA A 155 15.09 -29.94 2.20
N ALA A 156 15.06 -29.28 3.37
CA ALA A 156 16.26 -28.79 4.05
C ALA A 156 17.05 -29.88 4.80
N ALA A 157 16.51 -31.11 4.89
CA ALA A 157 17.11 -32.23 5.60
C ALA A 157 17.40 -33.44 4.68
N ALA A 158 17.57 -33.23 3.38
CA ALA A 158 18.13 -34.25 2.51
C ALA A 158 19.66 -34.22 2.64
N PRO A 159 20.31 -35.15 3.38
CA PRO A 159 21.75 -35.30 3.30
C PRO A 159 22.12 -35.67 1.87
N ALA A 160 23.26 -35.20 1.38
CA ALA A 160 23.84 -35.70 0.14
C ALA A 160 24.05 -37.21 0.28
N ILE A 161 23.15 -38.01 -0.31
CA ILE A 161 23.26 -39.46 -0.32
C ILE A 161 24.38 -39.81 -1.32
N GLY A 162 25.57 -40.04 -0.77
CA GLY A 162 26.58 -40.87 -1.40
C GLY A 162 26.21 -42.35 -1.29
N ASP A 163 26.60 -43.11 -2.32
CA ASP A 163 26.46 -44.55 -2.48
C ASP A 163 26.65 -45.38 -1.19
N ALA A 164 25.69 -46.28 -0.91
CA ALA A 164 25.90 -47.73 -0.80
C ALA A 164 24.67 -48.42 -0.15
N GLY A 165 24.22 -49.52 -0.76
CA GLY A 165 22.90 -50.11 -0.52
C GLY A 165 22.72 -50.96 0.73
N ALA A 166 21.45 -51.20 1.08
CA ALA A 166 20.95 -52.47 1.64
C ALA A 166 19.40 -52.47 1.68
N VAL A 167 18.83 -53.32 0.83
CA VAL A 167 17.76 -54.30 1.07
C VAL A 167 16.75 -54.03 2.21
N GLY A 168 15.48 -53.85 1.82
CA GLY A 168 14.35 -54.56 2.42
C GLY A 168 13.63 -53.89 3.59
N GLY A 169 12.74 -52.95 3.30
CA GLY A 169 11.72 -52.48 4.23
C GLY A 169 10.47 -52.05 3.46
N VAL A 170 9.33 -52.61 3.83
CA VAL A 170 8.00 -52.37 3.24
C VAL A 170 7.74 -50.86 3.16
N GLY A 171 7.72 -50.33 1.93
CA GLY A 171 7.49 -48.92 1.68
C GLY A 171 6.05 -48.52 2.03
N PRO A 172 5.81 -47.28 2.50
CA PRO A 172 4.46 -46.76 2.63
C PRO A 172 3.81 -46.77 1.24
N VAL A 173 2.80 -47.63 1.10
CA VAL A 173 1.89 -47.66 -0.04
C VAL A 173 0.89 -46.53 0.15
N ASP A 174 1.36 -45.30 0.00
CA ASP A 174 0.51 -44.18 -0.39
C ASP A 174 1.22 -43.55 -1.59
N GLY A 175 0.82 -44.03 -2.76
CA GLY A 175 1.19 -43.47 -4.03
C GLY A 175 0.51 -42.12 -4.22
N ASP A 176 0.90 -41.14 -3.41
CA ASP A 176 0.82 -39.75 -3.79
C ASP A 176 1.73 -39.60 -5.01
N ALA A 177 1.15 -39.90 -6.18
CA ALA A 177 1.76 -39.62 -7.46
C ALA A 177 2.24 -38.17 -7.37
N LEU A 178 3.55 -37.98 -7.34
CA LEU A 178 4.21 -36.68 -7.33
C LEU A 178 3.72 -35.93 -8.56
N VAL A 179 2.60 -35.21 -8.42
CA VAL A 179 2.05 -34.38 -9.47
C VAL A 179 3.13 -33.36 -9.73
N LEU A 180 3.75 -33.46 -10.90
CA LEU A 180 4.83 -32.58 -11.31
C LEU A 180 4.33 -31.15 -11.12
N PRO A 181 5.03 -30.32 -10.33
CA PRO A 181 4.59 -28.95 -10.07
C PRO A 181 4.37 -28.26 -11.41
N LEU A 182 3.24 -27.54 -11.53
CA LEU A 182 2.95 -26.69 -12.68
C LEU A 182 4.22 -25.94 -13.09
N ASN A 183 4.59 -26.03 -14.37
CA ASN A 183 5.76 -25.34 -14.88
C ASN A 183 5.53 -23.82 -14.76
N ARG A 184 6.00 -23.23 -13.67
CA ARG A 184 5.75 -21.83 -13.30
C ARG A 184 6.20 -20.86 -14.38
N ARG A 185 7.29 -21.18 -15.08
CA ARG A 185 7.79 -20.39 -16.21
C ARG A 185 6.83 -20.42 -17.40
N ALA A 186 6.19 -21.56 -17.67
CA ALA A 186 5.16 -21.66 -18.70
C ALA A 186 3.89 -20.88 -18.28
N ALA A 187 3.44 -21.06 -17.04
CA ALA A 187 2.30 -20.32 -16.48
C ALA A 187 2.51 -18.80 -16.58
N PHE A 188 3.68 -18.30 -16.15
CA PHE A 188 4.04 -16.89 -16.28
C PHE A 188 3.99 -16.39 -17.73
N ARG A 189 4.52 -17.17 -18.69
CA ARG A 189 4.53 -16.77 -20.10
C ARG A 189 3.13 -16.69 -20.69
N VAL A 190 2.27 -17.67 -20.40
CA VAL A 190 0.87 -17.70 -20.86
C VAL A 190 0.11 -16.53 -20.24
N ALA A 191 0.23 -16.35 -18.92
CA ALA A 191 -0.39 -15.25 -18.21
C ALA A 191 0.07 -13.88 -18.75
N MET A 192 1.37 -13.65 -18.96
CA MET A 192 1.86 -12.39 -19.53
C MET A 192 1.41 -12.12 -20.97
N ARG A 193 1.15 -13.16 -21.77
CA ARG A 193 0.54 -13.01 -23.10
C ARG A 193 -0.92 -12.58 -22.99
N LEU A 194 -1.70 -13.25 -22.14
CA LEU A 194 -3.08 -12.85 -21.85
C LEU A 194 -3.14 -11.42 -21.31
N VAL A 195 -2.19 -11.03 -20.47
CA VAL A 195 -2.02 -9.65 -20.00
C VAL A 195 -1.83 -8.69 -21.18
N ALA A 196 -0.87 -8.96 -22.08
CA ALA A 196 -0.60 -8.08 -23.22
C ALA A 196 -1.82 -7.94 -24.14
N ALA A 197 -2.47 -9.06 -24.41
CA ALA A 197 -3.67 -9.17 -25.23
C ALA A 197 -4.87 -8.42 -24.62
N ALA A 198 -5.19 -8.71 -23.35
CA ALA A 198 -6.26 -8.05 -22.61
C ALA A 198 -5.99 -6.55 -22.47
N PHE A 199 -4.75 -6.16 -22.19
CA PHE A 199 -4.34 -4.77 -22.12
C PHE A 199 -4.47 -4.05 -23.47
N ALA A 200 -4.24 -4.71 -24.60
CA ALA A 200 -4.47 -4.12 -25.92
C ALA A 200 -5.97 -3.90 -26.21
N ALA A 201 -6.85 -4.73 -25.67
CA ALA A 201 -8.31 -4.60 -25.80
C ALA A 201 -8.92 -3.50 -24.91
N VAL A 202 -8.24 -3.08 -23.84
CA VAL A 202 -8.69 -1.95 -23.00
C VAL A 202 -8.51 -0.63 -23.77
N PRO A 203 -9.57 0.15 -24.00
CA PRO A 203 -9.51 1.41 -24.75
C PRO A 203 -8.44 2.38 -24.22
N ARG A 204 -7.71 3.03 -25.13
CA ARG A 204 -6.81 4.13 -24.78
C ARG A 204 -7.63 5.40 -24.55
N ALA A 205 -7.46 6.04 -23.40
CA ALA A 205 -8.22 7.23 -23.00
C ALA A 205 -8.13 8.42 -23.97
N GLN A 206 -7.12 8.48 -24.84
CA GLN A 206 -6.91 9.61 -25.75
C GLN A 206 -7.80 9.60 -27.01
N GLY A 207 -8.57 8.54 -27.28
CA GLY A 207 -9.31 8.40 -28.55
C GLY A 207 -10.80 8.72 -28.51
N ALA A 208 -11.47 8.58 -27.36
CA ALA A 208 -12.94 8.60 -27.32
C ALA A 208 -13.53 10.02 -27.55
N GLY A 209 -12.89 11.06 -27.00
CA GLY A 209 -13.34 12.45 -27.19
C GLY A 209 -13.04 12.99 -28.60
N ALA A 210 -11.91 12.62 -29.18
CA ALA A 210 -11.50 13.08 -30.50
C ALA A 210 -12.26 12.36 -31.64
N ALA A 211 -12.54 11.06 -31.51
CA ALA A 211 -13.28 10.30 -32.52
C ALA A 211 -14.76 10.69 -32.59
N ALA A 212 -15.41 10.97 -31.45
CA ALA A 212 -16.78 11.47 -31.43
C ALA A 212 -16.89 12.89 -32.03
N GLY A 213 -15.89 13.75 -31.82
CA GLY A 213 -15.81 15.07 -32.47
C GLY A 213 -15.47 15.00 -33.97
N ALA A 214 -14.62 14.06 -34.39
CA ALA A 214 -14.22 13.89 -35.79
C ALA A 214 -15.30 13.23 -36.66
N ALA A 215 -16.09 12.31 -36.10
CA ALA A 215 -17.23 11.70 -36.79
C ALA A 215 -18.36 12.70 -37.09
N ALA A 216 -18.44 13.80 -36.33
CA ALA A 216 -19.38 14.89 -36.58
C ALA A 216 -18.86 15.94 -37.60
N GLY A 217 -17.58 15.88 -38.01
CA GLY A 217 -16.94 16.98 -38.75
C GLY A 217 -16.24 16.67 -40.07
N ALA A 218 -15.96 15.41 -40.41
CA ALA A 218 -15.09 15.10 -41.55
C ALA A 218 -15.76 14.25 -42.64
N GLY A 219 -16.47 14.93 -43.56
CA GLY A 219 -16.55 14.48 -44.95
C GLY A 219 -15.28 14.91 -45.68
N GLY A 220 -14.37 13.98 -45.99
CA GLY A 220 -13.19 14.29 -46.79
C GLY A 220 -12.09 13.23 -46.65
N GLY A 221 -11.89 12.44 -47.71
CA GLY A 221 -11.01 11.27 -47.74
C GLY A 221 -9.53 11.58 -47.52
N GLY A 222 -8.89 10.71 -46.73
CA GLY A 222 -7.44 10.65 -46.58
C GLY A 222 -7.06 9.39 -45.81
N ALA A 223 -6.68 8.33 -46.54
CA ALA A 223 -6.24 7.06 -45.97
C ALA A 223 -4.86 7.21 -45.32
N ALA A 224 -4.81 7.21 -43.98
CA ALA A 224 -3.58 6.98 -43.24
C ALA A 224 -3.59 5.54 -42.69
N ALA A 225 -2.52 4.80 -43.02
CA ALA A 225 -2.31 3.41 -42.67
C ALA A 225 -2.27 3.20 -41.15
N GLY A 226 -3.42 2.85 -40.57
CA GLY A 226 -3.53 2.35 -39.21
C GLY A 226 -3.30 0.85 -39.18
N ALA A 227 -2.40 0.39 -38.31
CA ALA A 227 -2.23 -1.02 -37.98
C ALA A 227 -3.60 -1.65 -37.68
N ALA A 228 -4.03 -2.56 -38.55
CA ALA A 228 -5.34 -3.19 -38.49
C ALA A 228 -5.45 -3.98 -37.18
N ALA A 229 -6.17 -3.42 -36.20
CA ALA A 229 -6.74 -4.22 -35.14
C ALA A 229 -7.66 -5.25 -35.83
N GLY A 230 -7.32 -6.54 -35.71
CA GLY A 230 -8.06 -7.60 -36.35
C GLY A 230 -9.55 -7.61 -35.92
N PRO A 231 -10.46 -8.18 -36.73
CA PRO A 231 -11.91 -8.15 -36.50
C PRO A 231 -12.39 -8.72 -35.14
N GLN A 232 -11.55 -9.46 -34.42
CA GLN A 232 -11.88 -10.08 -33.14
C GLN A 232 -11.59 -9.19 -31.92
N ALA A 233 -10.66 -8.23 -32.01
CA ALA A 233 -10.41 -7.27 -30.92
C ALA A 233 -11.64 -6.39 -30.62
N ALA A 234 -12.58 -6.30 -31.57
CA ALA A 234 -13.81 -5.55 -31.45
C ALA A 234 -14.93 -6.25 -30.64
N LYS A 235 -14.73 -7.49 -30.14
CA LYS A 235 -15.82 -8.28 -29.54
C LYS A 235 -15.78 -8.43 -28.01
N VAL A 236 -14.66 -8.16 -27.34
CA VAL A 236 -14.58 -8.31 -25.87
C VAL A 236 -14.95 -7.00 -25.21
N ALA A 237 -15.88 -7.02 -24.24
CA ALA A 237 -16.26 -5.82 -23.51
C ALA A 237 -15.06 -5.29 -22.71
N PRO A 238 -14.84 -3.96 -22.61
CA PRO A 238 -13.71 -3.41 -21.86
C PRO A 238 -13.63 -3.89 -20.40
N SER A 239 -14.76 -4.12 -19.76
CA SER A 239 -14.83 -4.68 -18.41
C SER A 239 -14.33 -6.12 -18.34
N GLU A 240 -14.63 -6.96 -19.32
CA GLU A 240 -14.17 -8.35 -19.38
C GLU A 240 -12.67 -8.42 -19.67
N ALA A 241 -12.19 -7.59 -20.59
CA ALA A 241 -10.77 -7.43 -20.85
C ALA A 241 -10.02 -7.01 -19.57
N MET A 242 -10.60 -6.11 -18.78
CA MET A 242 -10.00 -5.69 -17.51
C MET A 242 -10.00 -6.81 -16.45
N SER A 243 -11.07 -7.60 -16.36
CA SER A 243 -11.13 -8.78 -15.49
C SER A 243 -10.04 -9.79 -15.83
N LEU A 244 -9.93 -10.11 -17.12
CA LEU A 244 -8.94 -11.02 -17.65
C LEU A 244 -7.53 -10.50 -17.37
N LEU A 245 -7.28 -9.20 -17.59
CA LEU A 245 -6.01 -8.55 -17.29
C LEU A 245 -5.63 -8.72 -15.82
N LEU A 246 -6.54 -8.43 -14.89
CA LEU A 246 -6.29 -8.53 -13.45
C LEU A 246 -6.01 -9.97 -13.01
N ARG A 247 -6.82 -10.94 -13.44
CA ARG A 247 -6.63 -12.36 -13.13
C ARG A 247 -5.32 -12.89 -13.72
N ALA A 248 -4.97 -12.47 -14.93
CA ALA A 248 -3.72 -12.85 -15.56
C ALA A 248 -2.50 -12.23 -14.85
N LEU A 249 -2.58 -10.98 -14.39
CA LEU A 249 -1.54 -10.35 -13.59
C LEU A 249 -1.34 -11.06 -12.23
N LYS A 250 -2.42 -11.47 -11.55
CA LYS A 250 -2.35 -12.25 -10.30
C LYS A 250 -1.70 -13.63 -10.50
N CYS A 251 -2.11 -14.37 -11.53
CA CYS A 251 -1.49 -15.64 -11.87
C CYS A 251 0.00 -15.48 -12.26
N ALA A 252 0.34 -14.48 -13.08
CA ALA A 252 1.73 -14.17 -13.42
C ALA A 252 2.55 -13.81 -12.17
N ARG A 253 1.96 -13.08 -11.23
CA ARG A 253 2.58 -12.73 -9.96
C ARG A 253 2.89 -13.97 -9.13
N GLU A 254 1.90 -14.83 -8.91
CA GLU A 254 2.08 -16.04 -8.10
C GLU A 254 3.12 -16.99 -8.75
N ALA A 255 3.14 -17.08 -10.09
CA ALA A 255 4.13 -17.87 -10.82
C ALA A 255 5.58 -17.40 -10.64
N CYS A 256 5.81 -16.10 -10.37
CA CYS A 256 7.13 -15.51 -10.15
C CYS A 256 7.42 -15.17 -8.68
N ARG A 257 6.58 -15.60 -7.73
CA ARG A 257 6.65 -15.15 -6.34
C ARG A 257 7.93 -15.56 -5.60
N GLU A 258 8.42 -16.78 -5.82
CA GLU A 258 9.72 -17.22 -5.27
C GLU A 258 10.90 -16.43 -5.85
N GLU A 259 10.84 -16.08 -7.14
CA GLU A 259 11.86 -15.22 -7.75
C GLU A 259 11.80 -13.82 -7.11
N ALA A 260 10.61 -13.28 -6.89
CA ALA A 260 10.38 -11.97 -6.27
C ALA A 260 10.92 -11.90 -4.83
N ALA A 261 10.80 -13.00 -4.08
CA ALA A 261 11.30 -13.13 -2.71
C ALA A 261 12.83 -13.32 -2.63
N CYS A 262 13.54 -13.42 -3.76
CA CYS A 262 15.01 -13.55 -3.74
C CYS A 262 15.68 -12.16 -3.52
N ALA A 263 16.81 -12.15 -2.83
CA ALA A 263 17.70 -10.98 -2.84
C ALA A 263 18.23 -10.75 -4.26
N ALA A 264 18.41 -9.49 -4.67
CA ALA A 264 18.81 -9.15 -6.04
C ALA A 264 20.12 -9.84 -6.48
N GLY A 265 21.09 -10.01 -5.57
CA GLY A 265 22.36 -10.69 -5.84
C GLY A 265 22.27 -12.23 -5.96
N ALA A 266 21.17 -12.84 -5.50
CA ALA A 266 20.94 -14.28 -5.57
C ALA A 266 19.94 -14.67 -6.68
N ALA A 267 19.44 -13.70 -7.44
CA ALA A 267 18.38 -13.91 -8.40
C ALA A 267 18.83 -14.72 -9.63
N PRO A 268 17.98 -15.63 -10.15
CA PRO A 268 18.25 -16.31 -11.41
C PRO A 268 18.43 -15.32 -12.58
N PRO A 269 19.28 -15.65 -13.58
CA PRO A 269 19.45 -14.81 -14.76
C PRO A 269 18.12 -14.46 -15.44
N GLY A 270 17.90 -13.16 -15.65
CA GLY A 270 16.69 -12.62 -16.28
C GLY A 270 15.43 -12.60 -15.41
N ALA A 271 15.51 -12.93 -14.11
CA ALA A 271 14.38 -12.78 -13.19
C ALA A 271 14.00 -11.30 -13.00
N LEU A 272 14.97 -10.40 -12.79
CA LEU A 272 14.75 -8.95 -12.73
C LEU A 272 14.01 -8.44 -13.97
N GLY A 273 14.43 -8.84 -15.18
CA GLY A 273 13.79 -8.42 -16.42
C GLY A 273 12.37 -8.97 -16.61
N ARG A 274 12.05 -10.15 -16.04
CA ARG A 274 10.67 -10.68 -16.04
C ARG A 274 9.78 -9.89 -15.08
N LEU A 275 10.25 -9.67 -13.85
CA LEU A 275 9.52 -8.90 -12.84
C LEU A 275 9.37 -7.43 -13.27
N GLY A 276 10.38 -6.84 -13.89
CA GLY A 276 10.32 -5.47 -14.42
C GLY A 276 9.21 -5.32 -15.45
N ARG A 277 9.13 -6.22 -16.44
CA ARG A 277 8.01 -6.23 -17.42
C ARG A 277 6.65 -6.46 -16.75
N LEU A 278 6.58 -7.33 -15.75
CA LEU A 278 5.36 -7.53 -14.99
C LEU A 278 4.93 -6.22 -14.31
N TRP A 279 5.85 -5.55 -13.60
CA TRP A 279 5.60 -4.27 -12.94
C TRP A 279 5.21 -3.15 -13.90
N GLU A 280 5.89 -3.03 -15.04
CA GLU A 280 5.56 -2.03 -16.07
C GLU A 280 4.10 -2.16 -16.52
N VAL A 281 3.63 -3.39 -16.74
CA VAL A 281 2.24 -3.64 -17.16
C VAL A 281 1.26 -3.50 -15.99
N ARG A 282 1.61 -3.93 -14.76
CA ARG A 282 0.78 -3.70 -13.56
C ARG A 282 0.49 -2.21 -13.37
N LEU A 283 1.53 -1.38 -13.43
CA LEU A 283 1.41 0.07 -13.28
C LEU A 283 0.66 0.71 -14.45
N ALA A 284 0.90 0.26 -15.68
CA ALA A 284 0.18 0.80 -16.83
C ALA A 284 -1.30 0.40 -16.83
N ALA A 285 -1.64 -0.80 -16.32
CA ALA A 285 -3.00 -1.27 -16.11
C ALA A 285 -3.73 -0.40 -15.08
N ALA A 286 -3.07 -0.12 -13.95
CA ALA A 286 -3.58 0.79 -12.93
C ALA A 286 -3.91 2.19 -13.47
N GLU A 287 -2.97 2.78 -14.22
CA GLU A 287 -3.15 4.09 -14.83
C GLU A 287 -4.31 4.12 -15.83
N ARG A 288 -4.56 3.01 -16.56
CA ARG A 288 -5.71 2.91 -17.46
C ARG A 288 -7.02 2.69 -16.73
N ALA A 289 -7.02 1.90 -15.66
CA ALA A 289 -8.21 1.64 -14.86
C ALA A 289 -8.79 2.93 -14.28
N GLN A 290 -7.94 3.83 -13.78
CA GLN A 290 -8.35 5.16 -13.31
C GLN A 290 -9.06 6.00 -14.40
N LEU A 291 -8.76 5.78 -15.68
CA LEU A 291 -9.37 6.54 -16.79
C LEU A 291 -10.74 5.97 -17.18
N VAL A 292 -10.97 4.66 -16.98
CA VAL A 292 -12.23 3.98 -17.32
C VAL A 292 -13.34 4.34 -16.32
N GLU A 293 -13.00 4.50 -15.04
CA GLU A 293 -13.96 4.89 -13.99
C GLU A 293 -14.64 6.25 -14.27
N ASN A 294 -13.97 7.16 -14.96
CA ASN A 294 -14.45 8.52 -15.18
C ASN A 294 -15.47 8.65 -16.34
N GLY A 295 -15.60 7.63 -17.20
CA GLY A 295 -16.22 7.80 -18.51
C GLY A 295 -17.64 7.26 -18.68
N GLN A 296 -18.00 6.11 -18.07
CA GLN A 296 -19.15 5.32 -18.57
C GLN A 296 -19.96 4.51 -17.54
N SER A 297 -19.68 4.56 -16.23
CA SER A 297 -20.22 3.54 -15.31
C SER A 297 -21.53 3.87 -14.58
N TRP A 298 -22.24 4.95 -14.90
CA TRP A 298 -23.44 5.36 -14.13
C TRP A 298 -24.79 4.92 -14.73
N THR A 299 -24.86 4.54 -16.01
CA THR A 299 -26.16 4.33 -16.67
C THR A 299 -26.36 2.89 -17.15
N GLY A 300 -26.66 1.97 -16.22
CA GLY A 300 -27.67 0.93 -16.47
C GLY A 300 -27.26 -0.46 -16.98
N GLY A 301 -25.99 -0.83 -17.06
CA GLY A 301 -25.58 -2.20 -17.43
C GLY A 301 -25.15 -3.04 -16.22
N CYS A 302 -25.46 -4.34 -16.21
CA CYS A 302 -25.01 -5.33 -15.20
C CYS A 302 -23.47 -5.56 -15.17
N GLY A 303 -22.67 -4.64 -15.72
CA GLY A 303 -21.22 -4.72 -15.71
C GLY A 303 -20.69 -4.47 -14.31
N ARG A 304 -19.84 -5.38 -13.81
CA ARG A 304 -19.12 -5.19 -12.54
C ARG A 304 -18.34 -3.88 -12.60
N ARG A 305 -18.63 -2.97 -11.67
CA ARG A 305 -17.84 -1.75 -11.49
C ARG A 305 -16.45 -2.17 -11.03
N TRP A 306 -15.44 -1.87 -11.83
CA TRP A 306 -14.05 -1.93 -11.38
C TRP A 306 -13.85 -0.81 -10.40
N ASN A 307 -13.35 -1.16 -9.23
CA ASN A 307 -12.81 -0.18 -8.31
C ASN A 307 -11.29 -0.26 -8.36
N THR A 308 -10.60 0.85 -8.12
CA THR A 308 -9.13 0.88 -7.90
C THR A 308 -8.65 -0.21 -6.93
N TRP A 309 -9.48 -0.58 -5.96
CA TRP A 309 -9.32 -1.69 -5.03
C TRP A 309 -9.11 -3.07 -5.67
N ASP A 310 -9.69 -3.31 -6.85
CA ASP A 310 -9.46 -4.58 -7.57
C ASP A 310 -8.00 -4.69 -8.06
N PHE A 311 -7.33 -3.54 -8.24
CA PHE A 311 -5.93 -3.44 -8.62
C PHE A 311 -5.00 -3.33 -7.42
N GLU A 312 -5.52 -3.12 -6.21
CA GLU A 312 -4.70 -2.87 -5.03
C GLU A 312 -3.73 -4.03 -4.71
N PRO A 313 -4.14 -5.32 -4.66
CA PRO A 313 -3.19 -6.43 -4.55
C PRO A 313 -2.18 -6.48 -5.72
N VAL A 314 -2.58 -5.94 -6.87
CA VAL A 314 -1.81 -5.92 -8.10
C VAL A 314 -0.94 -4.66 -8.21
N ILE A 315 -1.10 -3.63 -7.41
CA ILE A 315 -0.22 -2.45 -7.48
C ILE A 315 0.65 -2.44 -6.24
N LEU A 316 0.09 -2.74 -5.08
CA LEU A 316 0.70 -2.29 -3.84
C LEU A 316 1.33 -3.46 -3.05
N HIS A 317 1.09 -4.70 -3.47
CA HIS A 317 1.72 -5.88 -2.87
C HIS A 317 3.12 -6.13 -3.45
N LEU A 318 4.12 -5.61 -2.72
CA LEU A 318 5.53 -5.94 -2.87
C LEU A 318 5.86 -7.17 -2.01
N GLU A 319 6.63 -8.11 -2.55
CA GLU A 319 7.04 -9.31 -1.82
C GLU A 319 8.44 -9.11 -1.26
N LEU A 320 8.60 -9.45 0.02
CA LEU A 320 9.91 -9.60 0.63
C LEU A 320 10.28 -11.07 0.84
N PRO A 321 11.60 -11.37 0.89
CA PRO A 321 12.08 -12.64 1.38
C PRO A 321 11.50 -12.91 2.77
N ARG A 322 10.99 -14.12 3.06
CA ARG A 322 10.52 -14.49 4.42
C ARG A 322 11.59 -14.32 5.51
N SER A 323 12.88 -14.38 5.13
CA SER A 323 13.99 -14.07 6.05
C SER A 323 13.99 -12.62 6.52
N ALA A 324 13.34 -11.70 5.79
CA ALA A 324 13.22 -10.29 6.15
C ALA A 324 12.32 -10.07 7.38
N ASP A 325 11.42 -11.01 7.70
CA ASP A 325 10.55 -10.91 8.88
C ASP A 325 11.34 -10.93 10.19
N THR A 326 12.54 -11.54 10.19
CA THR A 326 13.45 -11.56 11.35
C THR A 326 14.38 -10.34 11.43
N GLY A 327 14.40 -9.49 10.39
CA GLY A 327 15.47 -8.53 10.12
C GLY A 327 15.06 -7.06 10.15
N LEU A 328 13.96 -6.67 10.79
CA LEU A 328 13.57 -5.25 10.94
C LEU A 328 14.66 -4.37 11.59
N ALA A 329 15.68 -4.97 12.19
CA ALA A 329 16.79 -4.25 12.82
C ALA A 329 17.77 -3.60 11.82
N ALA A 330 17.84 -4.05 10.56
CA ALA A 330 18.84 -3.54 9.61
C ALA A 330 18.28 -3.34 8.20
N LEU A 331 18.61 -2.18 7.60
CA LEU A 331 18.42 -1.93 6.18
C LEU A 331 19.27 -2.95 5.39
N PRO A 332 18.69 -3.71 4.43
CA PRO A 332 19.47 -4.64 3.62
C PRO A 332 20.49 -3.89 2.75
N ALA A 333 21.57 -4.54 2.33
CA ALA A 333 22.58 -3.90 1.49
C ALA A 333 22.08 -3.55 0.06
N ALA A 334 21.03 -4.22 -0.38
CA ALA A 334 20.37 -4.01 -1.67
C ALA A 334 18.86 -4.25 -1.51
N PRO A 335 18.01 -3.65 -2.37
CA PRO A 335 16.58 -3.93 -2.37
C PRO A 335 16.31 -5.40 -2.72
N SER A 336 15.14 -5.90 -2.32
CA SER A 336 14.60 -7.17 -2.82
C SER A 336 14.48 -7.11 -4.34
N LEU A 337 14.51 -8.28 -5.00
CA LEU A 337 14.39 -8.33 -6.45
C LEU A 337 13.09 -7.67 -6.94
N ASP A 338 12.02 -7.83 -6.16
CA ASP A 338 10.72 -7.27 -6.46
C ASP A 338 10.67 -5.74 -6.32
N VAL A 339 11.25 -5.20 -5.24
CA VAL A 339 11.41 -3.75 -5.04
C VAL A 339 12.28 -3.17 -6.16
N ALA A 340 13.40 -3.82 -6.49
CA ALA A 340 14.27 -3.38 -7.59
C ALA A 340 13.54 -3.35 -8.94
N ALA A 341 12.74 -4.38 -9.23
CA ALA A 341 11.92 -4.46 -10.44
C ALA A 341 10.84 -3.37 -10.49
N ALA A 342 10.15 -3.11 -9.37
CA ALA A 342 9.16 -2.05 -9.25
C ALA A 342 9.79 -0.67 -9.47
N LEU A 343 10.92 -0.39 -8.80
CA LEU A 343 11.69 0.84 -8.99
C LEU A 343 12.12 1.03 -10.45
N GLY A 344 12.65 -0.01 -11.09
CA GLY A 344 13.02 0.02 -12.50
C GLY A 344 11.85 0.27 -13.46
N ALA A 345 10.63 -0.12 -13.09
CA ALA A 345 9.41 0.15 -13.84
C ALA A 345 8.84 1.58 -13.61
N GLY A 346 9.52 2.41 -12.82
CA GLY A 346 9.09 3.77 -12.47
C GLY A 346 7.95 3.80 -11.45
N TYR A 347 7.87 2.80 -10.57
CA TYR A 347 6.78 2.67 -9.59
C TYR A 347 6.51 3.95 -8.81
N VAL A 348 7.55 4.58 -8.24
CA VAL A 348 7.40 5.75 -7.37
C VAL A 348 6.74 6.92 -8.12
N ALA A 349 7.29 7.31 -9.27
CA ALA A 349 6.70 8.35 -10.11
C ALA A 349 5.27 8.01 -10.58
N ARG A 350 4.96 6.74 -10.84
CA ARG A 350 3.61 6.33 -11.27
C ARG A 350 2.60 6.40 -10.13
N ILE A 351 2.92 5.86 -8.95
CA ILE A 351 2.05 5.99 -7.75
C ILE A 351 1.80 7.46 -7.43
N GLU A 352 2.83 8.29 -7.53
CA GLU A 352 2.71 9.72 -7.32
C GLU A 352 1.69 10.37 -8.27
N ARG A 353 1.76 10.06 -9.56
CA ARG A 353 0.77 10.53 -10.56
C ARG A 353 -0.63 9.99 -10.29
N LEU A 354 -0.75 8.72 -9.89
CA LEU A 354 -2.04 8.11 -9.53
C LEU A 354 -2.67 8.84 -8.33
N MET A 355 -1.89 9.11 -7.26
CA MET A 355 -2.34 9.85 -6.08
C MET A 355 -2.81 11.26 -6.45
N ARG A 356 -2.09 11.96 -7.34
CA ARG A 356 -2.50 13.29 -7.81
C ARG A 356 -3.84 13.28 -8.54
N ARG A 357 -4.08 12.26 -9.38
CA ARG A 357 -5.26 12.16 -10.25
C ARG A 357 -6.54 11.77 -9.53
N CYS A 358 -6.46 11.19 -8.34
CA CYS A 358 -7.63 10.96 -7.49
C CYS A 358 -8.28 12.31 -7.16
N SER A 359 -9.30 12.72 -7.91
CA SER A 359 -10.13 13.88 -7.59
C SER A 359 -11.07 13.52 -6.43
N PRO A 360 -11.54 14.49 -5.63
CA PRO A 360 -12.50 14.22 -4.55
C PRO A 360 -13.82 13.59 -5.05
N GLU A 361 -14.14 13.77 -6.34
CA GLU A 361 -15.33 13.22 -7.00
C GLU A 361 -15.14 11.75 -7.42
N VAL A 362 -13.90 11.37 -7.76
CA VAL A 362 -13.50 9.98 -8.02
C VAL A 362 -13.26 9.32 -6.67
N ARG A 363 -14.38 8.89 -6.05
CA ARG A 363 -14.49 8.27 -4.70
C ARG A 363 -13.63 7.04 -4.46
N THR A 364 -12.93 6.57 -5.48
CA THR A 364 -11.97 5.45 -5.46
C THR A 364 -10.59 6.00 -5.14
N SER A 365 -10.45 6.48 -3.90
CA SER A 365 -9.14 6.69 -3.28
C SER A 365 -8.27 5.47 -3.51
N LEU A 366 -6.98 5.70 -3.71
CA LEU A 366 -6.00 4.64 -3.79
C LEU A 366 -5.74 4.23 -2.36
N LYS A 367 -6.76 3.70 -1.64
CA LYS A 367 -6.53 3.41 -0.24
C LYS A 367 -5.45 2.36 -0.20
N LEU A 368 -4.48 2.69 0.62
CA LEU A 368 -3.40 1.82 0.89
C LEU A 368 -4.00 0.76 1.87
N PRO A 369 -4.22 -0.52 1.50
CA PRO A 369 -4.67 -1.59 2.39
C PRO A 369 -3.86 -1.70 3.67
N GLY A 370 -4.53 -2.06 4.76
CA GLY A 370 -3.89 -2.38 6.04
C GLY A 370 -2.99 -3.63 6.04
N ARG A 371 -2.62 -4.20 4.88
CA ARG A 371 -1.79 -5.40 4.74
C ARG A 371 -0.54 -5.17 3.89
N TYR A 372 0.07 -4.00 4.01
CA TYR A 372 1.37 -3.81 3.39
C TYR A 372 2.50 -4.41 4.17
N ASP A 373 3.46 -4.83 3.39
CA ASP A 373 4.81 -5.00 3.86
C ASP A 373 5.46 -3.61 4.04
N ALA A 374 5.40 -3.12 5.27
CA ALA A 374 6.05 -1.89 5.70
C ALA A 374 7.57 -1.89 5.42
N ALA A 375 8.21 -3.05 5.44
CA ALA A 375 9.62 -3.17 5.10
C ALA A 375 9.82 -3.00 3.59
N ALA A 376 8.96 -3.57 2.74
CA ALA A 376 9.07 -3.34 1.30
C ALA A 376 8.97 -1.86 0.96
N TRP A 377 8.05 -1.16 1.63
CA TRP A 377 7.92 0.28 1.50
C TRP A 377 9.16 1.04 1.95
N ALA A 378 9.72 0.69 3.11
CA ALA A 378 10.95 1.29 3.57
C ALA A 378 12.12 1.07 2.58
N GLN A 379 12.16 -0.09 1.88
CA GLN A 379 13.16 -0.30 0.80
C GLN A 379 12.90 0.63 -0.39
N MET A 380 11.64 0.88 -0.74
CA MET A 380 11.30 1.85 -1.78
C MET A 380 11.82 3.26 -1.44
N LEU A 381 11.70 3.67 -0.17
CA LEU A 381 12.23 4.96 0.30
C LEU A 381 13.77 5.00 0.28
N ALA A 382 14.42 3.92 0.70
CA ALA A 382 15.87 3.83 0.78
C ALA A 382 16.55 3.67 -0.60
N PHE A 383 15.96 2.93 -1.52
CA PHE A 383 16.59 2.57 -2.80
C PHE A 383 15.98 3.29 -4.02
N GLY A 384 14.82 3.90 -3.88
CA GLY A 384 14.16 4.60 -4.98
C GLY A 384 14.92 5.85 -5.45
N PRO A 385 14.63 6.34 -6.68
CA PRO A 385 15.16 7.62 -7.14
C PRO A 385 14.72 8.72 -6.18
N LEU A 386 15.69 9.43 -5.59
CA LEU A 386 15.42 10.33 -4.48
C LEU A 386 14.39 11.39 -4.86
N ARG A 387 14.55 11.98 -6.05
CA ARG A 387 13.65 13.02 -6.55
C ARG A 387 12.21 12.54 -6.70
N GLU A 388 12.01 11.31 -7.17
CA GLU A 388 10.67 10.71 -7.30
C GLU A 388 10.08 10.40 -5.92
N THR A 389 10.89 9.87 -5.01
CA THR A 389 10.47 9.56 -3.63
C THR A 389 10.02 10.81 -2.89
N LEU A 390 10.81 11.89 -2.94
CA LEU A 390 10.44 13.13 -2.28
C LEU A 390 9.21 13.79 -2.94
N SER A 391 9.05 13.65 -4.25
CA SER A 391 7.82 14.07 -4.97
C SER A 391 6.58 13.34 -4.48
N LEU A 392 6.68 12.03 -4.27
CA LEU A 392 5.60 11.22 -3.74
C LEU A 392 5.23 11.67 -2.32
N LEU A 393 6.22 11.83 -1.44
CA LEU A 393 6.02 12.33 -0.08
C LEU A 393 5.41 13.74 -0.06
N ALA A 394 5.82 14.61 -0.99
CA ALA A 394 5.24 15.93 -1.16
C ALA A 394 3.76 15.86 -1.56
N THR A 395 3.43 15.04 -2.56
CA THR A 395 2.05 14.83 -3.00
C THR A 395 1.19 14.31 -1.85
N ALA A 396 1.70 13.36 -1.06
CA ALA A 396 1.00 12.83 0.11
C ALA A 396 0.77 13.89 1.19
N ALA A 397 1.80 14.69 1.54
CA ALA A 397 1.66 15.77 2.51
C ALA A 397 0.62 16.81 2.06
N LYS A 398 0.61 17.16 0.76
CA LYS A 398 -0.40 18.06 0.18
C LYS A 398 -1.81 17.48 0.28
N LYS A 399 -1.98 16.17 0.05
CA LYS A 399 -3.28 15.48 0.13
C LYS A 399 -3.84 15.49 1.55
N VAL A 400 -3.00 15.13 2.53
CA VAL A 400 -3.36 15.20 3.95
C VAL A 400 -3.73 16.62 4.34
N GLY A 401 -2.89 17.60 3.99
CA GLY A 401 -3.15 19.00 4.32
C GLY A 401 -4.42 19.59 3.68
N LYS A 402 -4.73 19.25 2.41
CA LYS A 402 -5.94 19.73 1.74
C LYS A 402 -7.22 19.20 2.39
N GLY A 403 -7.21 17.96 2.85
CA GLY A 403 -8.38 17.38 3.51
C GLY A 403 -8.77 18.13 4.79
N SER A 404 -7.81 18.78 5.47
CA SER A 404 -8.05 19.42 6.77
C SER A 404 -8.91 20.69 6.71
N ALA A 405 -9.06 21.30 5.52
CA ALA A 405 -9.64 22.63 5.39
C ALA A 405 -11.17 22.62 5.22
N GLU A 406 -11.78 21.48 4.86
CA GLU A 406 -13.22 21.37 4.69
C GLU A 406 -13.87 20.69 5.91
N PRO A 407 -14.77 21.38 6.65
CA PRO A 407 -15.55 20.72 7.70
C PRO A 407 -16.50 19.71 7.06
N VAL A 408 -16.19 18.44 7.23
CA VAL A 408 -16.97 17.33 6.66
C VAL A 408 -18.01 16.87 7.69
N ALA A 409 -19.25 16.58 7.27
CA ALA A 409 -20.26 16.04 8.17
C ALA A 409 -19.82 14.68 8.76
N GLU A 410 -20.31 14.30 9.94
CA GLU A 410 -19.87 13.10 10.70
C GLU A 410 -19.80 11.79 9.88
N TYR A 411 -20.80 11.52 9.01
CA TYR A 411 -20.78 10.34 8.12
C TYR A 411 -19.68 10.42 7.04
N GLN A 412 -19.33 11.62 6.62
CA GLN A 412 -18.23 11.84 5.68
C GLN A 412 -16.86 11.76 6.37
N ALA A 413 -16.75 11.92 7.70
CA ALA A 413 -15.48 11.86 8.42
C ALA A 413 -14.83 10.46 8.37
N CYS A 414 -15.60 9.38 8.50
CA CYS A 414 -15.09 8.00 8.37
C CYS A 414 -14.63 7.69 6.94
N MET A 415 -15.43 8.08 5.94
CA MET A 415 -15.02 8.02 4.53
C MET A 415 -13.78 8.87 4.27
N TRP A 416 -13.69 10.03 4.91
CA TRP A 416 -12.59 10.97 4.76
C TRP A 416 -11.29 10.45 5.41
N TYR A 417 -11.36 9.79 6.56
CA TYR A 417 -10.24 9.12 7.20
C TYR A 417 -9.60 8.09 6.26
N ASP A 418 -10.46 7.19 5.78
CA ASP A 418 -10.10 6.15 4.83
C ASP A 418 -9.53 6.74 3.52
N GLN A 419 -10.00 7.91 3.10
CA GLN A 419 -9.57 8.58 1.86
C GLN A 419 -8.32 9.44 2.00
N SER A 420 -8.07 10.07 3.14
CA SER A 420 -7.02 11.09 3.28
C SER A 420 -5.86 10.62 4.13
N VAL A 421 -6.12 9.86 5.19
CA VAL A 421 -5.11 9.44 6.17
C VAL A 421 -4.73 7.98 5.99
N GLY A 422 -5.68 7.11 5.62
CA GLY A 422 -5.37 5.74 5.19
C GLY A 422 -4.41 5.70 4.00
N GLU A 423 -4.48 6.67 3.09
CA GLU A 423 -3.53 6.82 1.97
C GLU A 423 -2.09 7.21 2.41
N VAL A 424 -1.89 7.60 3.66
CA VAL A 424 -0.60 8.10 4.17
C VAL A 424 -0.07 7.24 5.32
N GLU A 425 -0.88 6.35 5.88
CA GLU A 425 -0.48 5.38 6.91
C GLU A 425 0.81 4.63 6.55
N LEU A 426 0.93 4.15 5.30
CA LEU A 426 2.13 3.48 4.82
C LEU A 426 3.38 4.37 4.86
N LEU A 427 3.21 5.65 4.52
CA LEU A 427 4.30 6.64 4.52
C LEU A 427 4.74 7.00 5.94
N LEU A 428 3.83 6.86 6.90
CA LEU A 428 4.07 7.05 8.32
C LEU A 428 4.49 5.77 9.04
N SER A 429 4.67 4.67 8.31
CA SER A 429 5.10 3.40 8.87
C SER A 429 6.34 3.58 9.76
N PRO A 430 6.44 2.86 10.88
CA PRO A 430 7.59 2.92 11.78
C PRO A 430 8.81 2.15 11.27
N VAL A 431 8.70 1.37 10.19
CA VAL A 431 9.85 0.57 9.70
C VAL A 431 11.01 1.44 9.21
N PRO A 432 10.80 2.51 8.42
CA PRO A 432 11.86 3.49 8.12
C PRO A 432 12.57 4.04 9.37
N LEU A 433 11.85 4.25 10.48
CA LEU A 433 12.43 4.70 11.74
C LEU A 433 13.32 3.65 12.38
N GLN A 434 12.86 2.39 12.41
CA GLN A 434 13.62 1.27 12.96
C GLN A 434 14.93 1.07 12.19
N TRP A 435 14.90 1.23 10.87
CA TRP A 435 16.10 1.17 10.06
C TRP A 435 17.02 2.36 10.25
N LEU A 436 16.48 3.58 10.36
CA LEU A 436 17.29 4.74 10.70
C LEU A 436 18.00 4.55 12.05
N ARG A 437 17.29 3.99 13.03
CA ARG A 437 17.82 3.62 14.35
C ARG A 437 18.91 2.56 14.26
N GLY A 438 18.69 1.50 13.47
CA GLY A 438 19.70 0.46 13.22
C GLY A 438 20.95 0.99 12.49
N VAL A 439 20.77 1.89 11.51
CA VAL A 439 21.86 2.58 10.81
C VAL A 439 22.69 3.42 11.79
N ALA A 440 22.03 4.14 12.70
CA ALA A 440 22.70 4.92 13.73
C ALA A 440 23.48 4.05 14.72
N ALA A 441 22.87 2.95 15.20
CA ALA A 441 23.49 2.02 16.13
C ALA A 441 24.70 1.27 15.54
N GLY A 442 24.66 0.96 14.25
CA GLY A 442 25.74 0.22 13.56
C GLY A 442 27.03 1.02 13.36
N GLY A 443 27.05 2.33 13.64
CA GLY A 443 28.23 3.19 13.46
C GLY A 443 28.76 3.29 12.02
N ALA A 444 28.10 2.62 11.07
CA ALA A 444 28.53 2.48 9.69
C ALA A 444 28.17 3.71 8.83
N ALA A 445 27.21 4.52 9.29
CA ALA A 445 26.94 5.82 8.68
C ALA A 445 27.90 6.85 9.26
N ALA A 446 28.99 7.15 8.53
CA ALA A 446 29.60 8.47 8.65
C ALA A 446 28.46 9.50 8.47
N ALA A 447 28.45 10.55 9.29
CA ALA A 447 27.48 11.63 9.14
C ALA A 447 27.42 12.02 7.66
N PRO A 448 26.22 12.13 7.05
CA PRO A 448 26.13 12.44 5.64
C PRO A 448 26.93 13.73 5.40
N GLU A 449 27.98 13.61 4.57
CA GLU A 449 28.74 14.78 4.14
C GLU A 449 27.73 15.83 3.66
N PRO A 450 27.86 17.10 4.07
CA PRO A 450 26.93 18.14 3.70
C PRO A 450 26.74 18.09 2.19
N VAL A 451 25.49 17.95 1.76
CA VAL A 451 25.15 17.77 0.35
C VAL A 451 25.61 19.03 -0.39
N GLY A 452 26.75 18.93 -1.06
CA GLY A 452 27.19 19.98 -1.97
C GLY A 452 26.09 20.23 -3.00
N ALA A 453 25.98 21.45 -3.51
CA ALA A 453 24.95 21.88 -4.47
C ALA A 453 25.09 21.21 -5.86
N GLY A 454 25.15 19.88 -5.89
CA GLY A 454 25.24 19.02 -7.07
C GLY A 454 23.90 18.32 -7.37
N GLU A 455 23.94 17.44 -8.36
CA GLU A 455 22.77 16.73 -8.89
C GLU A 455 22.10 15.88 -7.79
N ALA A 456 20.82 16.12 -7.47
CA ALA A 456 20.11 15.48 -6.35
C ALA A 456 20.15 13.93 -6.37
N ASP A 457 20.34 13.32 -7.54
CA ASP A 457 20.46 11.87 -7.70
C ASP A 457 21.87 11.32 -7.37
N SER A 458 22.83 12.20 -7.02
CA SER A 458 24.19 11.82 -6.61
C SER A 458 24.24 11.13 -5.25
N LEU A 459 23.18 11.24 -4.44
CA LEU A 459 23.08 10.51 -3.18
C LEU A 459 23.02 9.00 -3.45
N ALA A 460 23.98 8.27 -2.88
CA ALA A 460 24.03 6.83 -2.97
C ALA A 460 22.73 6.20 -2.45
N ALA A 461 22.24 5.18 -3.15
CA ALA A 461 21.09 4.41 -2.71
C ALA A 461 21.37 3.72 -1.36
N GLY A 462 20.34 3.54 -0.55
CA GLY A 462 20.43 2.96 0.79
C GLY A 462 20.32 4.02 1.90
N PRO A 463 21.20 4.01 2.92
CA PRO A 463 21.06 4.85 4.11
C PRO A 463 20.90 6.36 3.83
N PRO A 464 21.69 7.00 2.93
CA PRO A 464 21.57 8.45 2.72
C PRO A 464 20.20 8.89 2.18
N ARG A 465 19.62 8.12 1.24
CA ARG A 465 18.28 8.39 0.71
C ARG A 465 17.19 8.11 1.74
N LEU A 466 17.37 7.07 2.57
CA LEU A 466 16.48 6.83 3.71
C LEU A 466 16.49 8.02 4.68
N CYS A 467 17.66 8.53 5.05
CA CYS A 467 17.77 9.71 5.92
C CYS A 467 17.05 10.91 5.32
N ALA A 468 17.24 11.19 4.02
CA ALA A 468 16.54 12.28 3.34
C ALA A 468 15.01 12.09 3.33
N ALA A 469 14.52 10.88 3.04
CA ALA A 469 13.10 10.57 3.07
C ALA A 469 12.50 10.70 4.48
N VAL A 470 13.15 10.17 5.51
CA VAL A 470 12.71 10.27 6.91
C VAL A 470 12.70 11.73 7.38
N SER A 471 13.73 12.49 7.03
CA SER A 471 13.80 13.92 7.34
C SER A 471 12.65 14.67 6.66
N TYR A 472 12.34 14.34 5.40
CA TYR A 472 11.18 14.92 4.71
C TYR A 472 9.87 14.60 5.44
N ILE A 473 9.67 13.34 5.84
CA ILE A 473 8.49 12.92 6.58
C ILE A 473 8.37 13.73 7.88
N ALA A 474 9.46 13.88 8.63
CA ALA A 474 9.50 14.64 9.88
C ALA A 474 9.15 16.12 9.70
N HIS A 475 9.66 16.76 8.64
CA HIS A 475 9.49 18.20 8.40
C HIS A 475 8.18 18.60 7.73
N TYR A 476 7.60 17.73 6.89
CA TYR A 476 6.46 18.11 6.05
C TYR A 476 5.23 17.22 6.23
N LEU A 477 5.42 15.90 6.26
CA LEU A 477 4.30 14.96 6.31
C LEU A 477 3.70 14.86 7.71
N LEU A 478 4.54 14.73 8.73
CA LEU A 478 4.09 14.64 10.12
C LEU A 478 3.32 15.88 10.54
N PRO A 479 3.80 17.13 10.38
CA PRO A 479 3.01 18.30 10.75
C PRO A 479 1.63 18.32 10.10
N ALA A 480 1.52 17.93 8.82
CA ALA A 480 0.24 17.83 8.13
C ALA A 480 -0.67 16.76 8.76
N ALA A 481 -0.12 15.57 9.04
CA ALA A 481 -0.86 14.50 9.70
C ALA A 481 -1.31 14.89 11.12
N PHE A 482 -0.42 15.47 11.93
CA PHE A 482 -0.72 15.93 13.28
C PHE A 482 -1.79 17.02 13.31
N ARG A 483 -1.87 17.91 12.33
CA ARG A 483 -2.96 18.90 12.21
C ARG A 483 -4.32 18.27 11.89
N VAL A 484 -4.29 17.22 11.09
CA VAL A 484 -5.46 16.52 10.56
C VAL A 484 -6.05 15.52 11.57
N MET A 485 -5.21 14.98 12.47
CA MET A 485 -5.60 13.89 13.35
C MET A 485 -6.55 14.24 14.49
N PRO A 486 -6.46 15.39 15.19
CA PRO A 486 -7.35 15.66 16.32
C PRO A 486 -8.85 15.58 15.96
N PRO A 487 -9.35 16.21 14.87
CA PRO A 487 -10.73 16.04 14.44
C PRO A 487 -11.05 14.58 14.11
N ILE A 488 -10.15 13.91 13.39
CA ILE A 488 -10.31 12.50 13.02
C ILE A 488 -10.46 11.62 14.23
N VAL A 489 -9.62 11.79 15.25
CA VAL A 489 -9.61 10.88 16.40
C VAL A 489 -10.76 11.20 17.36
N GLN A 490 -11.25 12.45 17.39
CA GLN A 490 -12.54 12.75 18.03
C GLN A 490 -13.69 11.99 17.37
N ASP A 491 -13.71 11.95 16.03
CA ASP A 491 -14.74 11.24 15.27
C ASP A 491 -14.52 9.72 15.26
N ALA A 492 -13.27 9.25 15.21
CA ALA A 492 -12.88 7.84 15.17
C ALA A 492 -12.98 7.16 16.53
N ALA A 493 -12.96 7.93 17.63
CA ALA A 493 -13.43 7.41 18.91
C ALA A 493 -14.87 6.85 18.82
N ARG A 494 -15.65 7.29 17.83
CA ARG A 494 -16.96 6.73 17.47
C ARG A 494 -16.90 5.71 16.33
N LEU A 495 -15.82 5.65 15.54
CA LEU A 495 -15.78 4.96 14.25
C LEU A 495 -14.44 4.25 13.95
N SER A 496 -14.45 2.93 14.19
CA SER A 496 -13.66 1.87 13.51
C SER A 496 -12.23 1.53 13.98
N HIS A 497 -11.84 0.28 13.72
CA HIS A 497 -10.53 -0.33 13.99
C HIS A 497 -9.37 0.34 13.24
N ASN A 498 -9.64 1.10 12.17
CA ASN A 498 -8.60 1.64 11.29
C ASN A 498 -7.86 2.82 11.95
N GLY A 499 -8.53 3.60 12.81
CA GLY A 499 -7.95 4.75 13.52
C GLY A 499 -6.68 4.43 14.33
N TYR A 500 -6.57 3.19 14.80
CA TYR A 500 -5.50 2.76 15.70
C TYR A 500 -4.15 2.68 15.01
N THR A 501 -4.07 2.18 13.78
CA THR A 501 -2.77 1.93 13.14
C THR A 501 -2.02 3.22 12.81
N VAL A 502 -2.73 4.26 12.35
CA VAL A 502 -2.14 5.59 12.14
C VAL A 502 -1.73 6.21 13.48
N THR A 503 -2.57 6.08 14.50
CA THR A 503 -2.26 6.62 15.83
C THR A 503 -1.01 5.96 16.41
N ILE A 504 -0.90 4.62 16.33
CA ILE A 504 0.30 3.86 16.69
C ILE A 504 1.51 4.36 15.91
N SER A 505 1.36 4.56 14.61
CA SER A 505 2.43 5.05 13.75
C SER A 505 2.92 6.42 14.20
N LEU A 506 2.02 7.39 14.41
CA LEU A 506 2.37 8.73 14.89
C LEU A 506 3.04 8.73 16.27
N LEU A 507 2.54 7.91 17.21
CA LEU A 507 3.19 7.74 18.51
C LEU A 507 4.63 7.26 18.36
N ARG A 508 4.89 6.32 17.44
CA ARG A 508 6.25 5.80 17.17
C ARG A 508 7.19 6.83 16.54
N TRP A 509 6.68 7.94 15.99
CA TRP A 509 7.51 9.06 15.52
C TRP A 509 7.95 10.01 16.64
N LEU A 510 7.20 10.07 17.76
CA LEU A 510 7.49 11.03 18.84
C LEU A 510 8.89 10.87 19.46
N PRO A 511 9.44 9.65 19.68
CA PRO A 511 10.79 9.50 20.19
C PRO A 511 11.86 10.18 19.32
N LEU A 512 11.80 10.00 17.99
CA LEU A 512 12.71 10.64 17.05
C LEU A 512 12.56 12.17 17.08
N LEU A 513 11.33 12.69 17.09
CA LEU A 513 11.07 14.13 17.10
C LEU A 513 11.53 14.80 18.41
N ALA A 514 11.31 14.13 19.55
CA ALA A 514 11.79 14.59 20.85
C ALA A 514 13.32 14.60 20.92
N ALA A 515 13.97 13.55 20.40
CA ALA A 515 15.41 13.46 20.29
C ALA A 515 15.99 14.56 19.39
N ALA A 516 15.37 14.82 18.23
CA ALA A 516 15.78 15.88 17.32
C ALA A 516 15.68 17.25 17.98
N ARG A 517 14.55 17.56 18.64
CA ARG A 517 14.36 18.79 19.40
C ARG A 517 15.44 19.00 20.47
N ALA A 518 15.79 17.93 21.19
CA ALA A 518 16.75 18.00 22.29
C ALA A 518 18.19 18.24 21.82
N THR A 519 18.54 17.75 20.63
CA THR A 519 19.95 17.63 20.21
C THR A 519 20.32 18.47 18.99
N LEU A 520 19.35 18.87 18.17
CA LEU A 520 19.58 19.63 16.95
C LEU A 520 19.13 21.09 17.12
N PRO A 521 20.04 22.07 17.00
CA PRO A 521 19.70 23.48 17.20
C PRO A 521 18.60 24.00 16.28
N TRP A 522 18.52 23.46 15.06
CA TRP A 522 17.50 23.85 14.06
C TRP A 522 16.14 23.18 14.27
N ALA A 523 16.07 22.14 15.11
CA ALA A 523 14.86 21.36 15.35
C ALA A 523 14.01 21.91 16.50
N SER A 524 14.36 23.07 17.06
CA SER A 524 13.62 23.70 18.17
C SER A 524 12.18 24.07 17.82
N SER A 525 11.81 24.12 16.53
CA SER A 525 10.43 24.30 16.08
C SER A 525 9.66 22.99 15.96
N LEU A 526 10.33 21.83 15.92
CA LEU A 526 9.65 20.54 15.96
C LEU A 526 9.01 20.35 17.34
N LEU A 527 7.75 19.90 17.34
CA LEU A 527 6.91 19.77 18.54
C LEU A 527 6.67 21.09 19.29
N SER A 528 6.91 22.24 18.66
CA SER A 528 6.52 23.55 19.20
C SER A 528 5.34 24.11 18.45
N GLY A 529 4.35 24.60 19.20
CA GLY A 529 3.17 25.26 18.66
C GLY A 529 1.91 24.40 18.69
N PRO A 530 0.73 25.06 18.74
CA PRO A 530 -0.57 24.38 18.84
C PRO A 530 -0.87 23.50 17.62
N GLU A 531 -0.21 23.78 16.51
CA GLU A 531 -0.33 23.09 15.24
C GLU A 531 0.14 21.63 15.24
N TRP A 532 0.93 21.21 16.23
CA TRP A 532 1.32 19.81 16.37
C TRP A 532 0.26 18.95 17.05
N GLY A 533 -0.79 19.53 17.62
CA GLY A 533 -1.88 18.78 18.24
C GLY A 533 -1.42 17.72 19.25
N LEU A 534 -0.27 17.94 19.92
CA LEU A 534 0.37 16.92 20.75
C LEU A 534 -0.50 16.56 21.96
N ALA A 535 -1.14 17.56 22.56
CA ALA A 535 -2.09 17.37 23.65
C ALA A 535 -3.27 16.51 23.20
N GLU A 536 -3.82 16.79 22.01
CA GLU A 536 -4.92 16.06 21.43
C GLU A 536 -4.53 14.62 21.09
N LEU A 537 -3.39 14.38 20.45
CA LEU A 537 -2.93 13.01 20.13
C LEU A 537 -2.72 12.18 21.41
N LEU A 538 -2.01 12.73 22.40
CA LEU A 538 -1.78 12.04 23.68
C LEU A 538 -3.10 11.84 24.44
N GLY A 539 -4.00 12.81 24.38
CA GLY A 539 -5.29 12.71 25.05
C GLY A 539 -6.23 11.70 24.43
N CYS A 540 -6.30 11.67 23.09
CA CYS A 540 -7.01 10.66 22.34
C CYS A 540 -6.56 9.24 22.72
N THR A 541 -5.24 9.02 22.70
CA THR A 541 -4.64 7.70 22.95
C THR A 541 -4.84 7.23 24.38
N LEU A 542 -4.67 8.12 25.35
CA LEU A 542 -5.00 7.86 26.76
C LEU A 542 -6.49 7.56 26.95
N GLY A 543 -7.38 8.32 26.30
CA GLY A 543 -8.83 8.06 26.34
C GLY A 543 -9.20 6.68 25.80
N GLN A 544 -8.59 6.27 24.69
CA GLN A 544 -8.80 4.95 24.09
C GLN A 544 -8.24 3.79 24.91
N ALA A 545 -7.07 3.98 25.52
CA ALA A 545 -6.51 3.02 26.46
C ALA A 545 -7.47 2.75 27.63
N LEU A 546 -8.05 3.81 28.21
CA LEU A 546 -9.06 3.68 29.27
C LEU A 546 -10.31 2.92 28.82
N LEU A 547 -10.83 3.24 27.62
CA LEU A 547 -12.00 2.55 27.06
C LEU A 547 -11.75 1.05 26.85
N SER A 548 -10.54 0.70 26.40
CA SER A 548 -10.16 -0.70 26.15
C SER A 548 -10.07 -1.51 27.45
N GLY A 549 -9.49 -0.93 28.50
CA GLY A 549 -9.39 -1.56 29.82
C GLY A 549 -10.76 -1.82 30.47
N ILE A 550 -11.75 -0.94 30.22
CA ILE A 550 -13.13 -1.11 30.72
C ILE A 550 -13.84 -2.25 29.98
N ASN A 551 -13.69 -2.33 28.66
CA ASN A 551 -14.49 -3.23 27.84
C ASN A 551 -13.91 -4.63 27.66
N ARG A 552 -12.66 -4.93 28.05
CA ARG A 552 -12.00 -6.27 28.06
C ARG A 552 -12.14 -7.17 26.80
N VAL A 553 -12.76 -6.71 25.72
CA VAL A 553 -13.31 -7.59 24.67
C VAL A 553 -12.48 -7.61 23.39
N ASN A 554 -11.52 -6.71 23.16
CA ASN A 554 -10.74 -6.72 21.91
C ASN A 554 -9.24 -6.88 22.12
N SER A 555 -8.71 -8.04 21.70
CA SER A 555 -7.29 -8.38 21.65
C SER A 555 -6.48 -7.60 20.59
N ASP A 556 -7.13 -6.80 19.75
CA ASP A 556 -6.50 -6.15 18.58
C ASP A 556 -5.72 -4.87 18.92
N MET A 557 -5.71 -4.45 20.19
CA MET A 557 -5.01 -3.23 20.66
C MET A 557 -3.52 -3.46 20.97
N GLY A 558 -2.96 -4.64 20.64
CA GLY A 558 -1.64 -5.10 21.08
C GLY A 558 -0.45 -4.18 20.78
N GLY A 559 -0.61 -3.18 19.90
CA GLY A 559 0.43 -2.21 19.58
C GLY A 559 0.28 -0.81 20.18
N LEU A 560 -0.90 -0.42 20.69
CA LEU A 560 -1.17 0.96 21.09
C LEU A 560 -0.48 1.34 22.40
N LEU A 561 -0.68 0.56 23.45
CA LEU A 561 -0.11 0.84 24.76
C LEU A 561 1.43 0.83 24.76
N PRO A 562 2.11 -0.15 24.14
CA PRO A 562 3.57 -0.10 24.03
C PRO A 562 4.07 1.15 23.28
N ALA A 563 3.39 1.55 22.19
CA ALA A 563 3.77 2.74 21.44
C ALA A 563 3.55 4.03 22.24
N LEU A 564 2.47 4.11 23.02
CA LEU A 564 2.19 5.25 23.90
C LEU A 564 3.22 5.35 25.02
N ALA A 565 3.56 4.23 25.65
CA ALA A 565 4.55 4.18 26.72
C ALA A 565 5.94 4.62 26.23
N GLU A 566 6.38 4.10 25.08
CA GLU A 566 7.64 4.51 24.44
C GLU A 566 7.66 6.01 24.13
N ALA A 567 6.58 6.54 23.55
CA ALA A 567 6.44 7.97 23.25
C ALA A 567 6.52 8.84 24.50
N LEU A 568 5.77 8.50 25.56
CA LEU A 568 5.77 9.23 26.82
C LEU A 568 7.14 9.17 27.51
N ARG A 569 7.80 8.00 27.52
CA ARG A 569 9.14 7.85 28.06
C ARG A 569 10.14 8.76 27.34
N ALA A 570 10.12 8.78 26.01
CA ALA A 570 10.99 9.65 25.24
C ALA A 570 10.71 11.13 25.51
N LEU A 571 9.44 11.54 25.56
CA LEU A 571 9.05 12.92 25.86
C LEU A 571 9.46 13.36 27.27
N VAL A 572 9.28 12.50 28.29
CA VAL A 572 9.69 12.80 29.67
C VAL A 572 11.19 13.11 29.77
N HIS A 573 12.03 12.38 29.02
CA HIS A 573 13.48 12.51 29.12
C HIS A 573 14.06 13.56 28.16
N LEU A 574 13.50 13.68 26.95
CA LEU A 574 14.09 14.47 25.86
C LEU A 574 13.33 15.79 25.61
N ALA A 575 12.05 15.88 25.96
CA ALA A 575 11.23 17.08 25.75
C ALA A 575 10.21 17.33 26.89
N PRO A 576 10.66 17.38 28.16
CA PRO A 576 9.76 17.47 29.32
C PRO A 576 8.90 18.73 29.31
N GLU A 577 9.40 19.84 28.74
CA GLU A 577 8.65 21.09 28.63
C GLU A 577 7.45 20.96 27.69
N SER A 578 7.64 20.36 26.51
CA SER A 578 6.58 20.10 25.54
C SER A 578 5.53 19.15 26.12
N LEU A 579 5.97 18.14 26.88
CA LEU A 579 5.05 17.23 27.57
C LEU A 579 4.28 17.94 28.69
N ALA A 580 4.95 18.74 29.53
CA ALA A 580 4.29 19.48 30.61
C ALA A 580 3.22 20.44 30.09
N GLU A 581 3.44 21.07 28.93
CA GLU A 581 2.44 21.90 28.26
C GLU A 581 1.27 21.08 27.72
N ALA A 582 1.54 19.94 27.09
CA ALA A 582 0.52 19.11 26.43
C ALA A 582 -0.31 18.25 27.42
N LEU A 583 0.29 17.79 28.51
CA LEU A 583 -0.26 16.75 29.39
C LEU A 583 -1.59 17.14 30.07
N PRO A 584 -1.79 18.38 30.57
CA PRO A 584 -3.09 18.80 31.09
C PRO A 584 -4.20 18.75 30.02
N GLY A 585 -3.89 19.17 28.80
CA GLY A 585 -4.81 19.11 27.66
C GLY A 585 -5.12 17.67 27.26
N ALA A 586 -4.11 16.80 27.27
CA ALA A 586 -4.26 15.38 26.99
C ALA A 586 -5.21 14.70 27.97
N VAL A 587 -5.02 14.88 29.27
CA VAL A 587 -5.90 14.28 30.30
C VAL A 587 -7.33 14.80 30.16
N ALA A 588 -7.51 16.11 29.98
CA ALA A 588 -8.84 16.69 29.77
C ALA A 588 -9.53 16.13 28.52
N PHE A 589 -8.77 15.89 27.46
CA PHE A 589 -9.27 15.33 26.22
C PHE A 589 -9.65 13.85 26.37
N ALA A 590 -8.82 13.04 27.03
CA ALA A 590 -9.10 11.63 27.31
C ALA A 590 -10.45 11.45 28.02
N ILE A 591 -10.75 12.32 28.99
CA ILE A 591 -12.02 12.34 29.70
C ILE A 591 -13.19 12.65 28.76
N ARG A 592 -13.04 13.62 27.85
CA ARG A 592 -14.08 13.94 26.85
C ARG A 592 -14.39 12.77 25.93
N VAL A 593 -13.36 12.05 25.48
CA VAL A 593 -13.50 10.85 24.64
C VAL A 593 -14.28 9.76 25.38
N LEU A 594 -13.93 9.50 26.65
CA LEU A 594 -14.63 8.53 27.51
C LEU A 594 -16.11 8.90 27.72
N VAL A 595 -16.40 10.18 27.97
CA VAL A 595 -17.79 10.64 28.13
C VAL A 595 -18.58 10.52 26.83
N ALA A 596 -18.00 10.91 25.70
CA ALA A 596 -18.69 10.86 24.41
C ALA A 596 -19.08 9.42 24.01
N THR A 597 -18.18 8.47 24.21
CA THR A 597 -18.40 7.05 23.83
C THR A 597 -19.36 6.31 24.76
N THR A 598 -19.39 6.66 26.04
CA THR A 598 -20.32 6.06 27.01
C THR A 598 -21.76 6.57 26.87
N ALA A 599 -21.95 7.79 26.34
CA ALA A 599 -23.27 8.39 26.14
C ALA A 599 -24.08 7.76 24.99
N ASP A 600 -23.43 7.15 23.99
CA ASP A 600 -24.13 6.56 22.83
C ASP A 600 -24.79 5.20 23.14
N GLY A 601 -24.34 4.50 24.18
CA GLY A 601 -24.88 3.19 24.54
C GLY A 601 -26.14 3.23 25.39
N HIS A 602 -26.36 4.33 26.13
CA HIS A 602 -27.44 4.47 27.09
C HIS A 602 -27.92 5.91 27.10
N ASN A 603 -29.23 6.12 27.27
CA ASN A 603 -29.89 7.43 27.36
C ASN A 603 -29.52 8.15 28.69
N VAL A 604 -28.23 8.23 28.99
CA VAL A 604 -27.66 8.71 30.23
C VAL A 604 -27.29 10.16 30.04
N ASP A 605 -27.71 10.98 30.99
CA ASP A 605 -27.36 12.38 31.06
C ASP A 605 -25.82 12.55 31.08
N ILE A 606 -25.29 13.13 30.00
CA ILE A 606 -23.86 13.40 29.77
C ILE A 606 -23.27 14.18 30.95
N HIS A 607 -24.01 15.11 31.56
CA HIS A 607 -23.52 15.90 32.68
C HIS A 607 -23.33 15.05 33.93
N THR A 608 -24.26 14.13 34.20
CA THR A 608 -24.13 13.17 35.31
C THR A 608 -22.98 12.19 35.08
N LEU A 609 -22.77 11.73 33.84
CA LEU A 609 -21.70 10.80 33.50
C LEU A 609 -20.33 11.47 33.58
N GLN A 610 -20.21 12.70 33.05
CA GLN A 610 -19.02 13.52 33.18
C GLN A 610 -18.68 13.85 34.63
N ALA A 611 -19.68 14.19 35.46
CA ALA A 611 -19.50 14.43 36.88
C ALA A 611 -18.99 13.17 37.59
N LYS A 612 -19.61 12.00 37.34
CA LYS A 612 -19.17 10.73 37.93
C LYS A 612 -17.77 10.30 37.48
N VAL A 613 -17.42 10.51 36.21
CA VAL A 613 -16.08 10.20 35.69
C VAL A 613 -15.03 11.14 36.29
N LEU A 614 -15.32 12.45 36.38
CA LEU A 614 -14.44 13.43 37.03
C LEU A 614 -14.30 13.21 38.55
N GLU A 615 -15.35 12.71 39.19
CA GLU A 615 -15.37 12.39 40.62
C GLU A 615 -14.67 11.05 40.91
N ALA A 616 -14.70 10.10 39.97
CA ALA A 616 -14.07 8.77 40.09
C ALA A 616 -12.60 8.73 39.61
N LEU A 617 -12.20 9.57 38.66
CA LEU A 617 -10.83 9.66 38.14
C LEU A 617 -10.20 10.99 38.58
N PRO A 618 -9.45 11.04 39.70
CA PRO A 618 -8.58 12.18 39.96
C PRO A 618 -7.64 12.42 38.77
N LYS A 619 -7.06 13.62 38.63
CA LYS A 619 -6.19 13.96 37.47
C LYS A 619 -5.04 12.95 37.24
N SER A 620 -4.55 12.28 38.29
CA SER A 620 -3.58 11.18 38.20
C SER A 620 -4.20 9.81 37.90
N GLY A 621 -5.49 9.63 38.14
CA GLY A 621 -6.22 8.37 38.00
C GLY A 621 -6.25 7.81 36.58
N VAL A 622 -6.22 8.67 35.55
CA VAL A 622 -6.11 8.23 34.15
C VAL A 622 -4.77 7.53 33.91
N LEU A 623 -3.67 8.17 34.33
CA LEU A 623 -2.33 7.61 34.17
C LEU A 623 -2.14 6.38 35.05
N GLN A 624 -2.70 6.39 36.26
CA GLN A 624 -2.62 5.27 37.19
C GLN A 624 -3.44 4.06 36.73
N ALA A 625 -4.56 4.27 36.03
CA ALA A 625 -5.34 3.17 35.44
C ALA A 625 -4.58 2.50 34.27
N VAL A 626 -3.79 3.24 33.51
CA VAL A 626 -3.04 2.72 32.35
C VAL A 626 -1.67 2.14 32.76
N PHE A 627 -0.90 2.90 33.54
CA PHE A 627 0.50 2.61 33.88
C PHE A 627 0.72 2.20 35.35
N GLY A 628 -0.31 2.24 36.19
CA GLY A 628 -0.22 1.86 37.60
C GLY A 628 -0.30 0.35 37.83
N PRO A 629 -0.18 -0.08 39.10
CA PRO A 629 -0.30 -1.49 39.47
C PRO A 629 -1.66 -2.07 39.05
N GLY A 630 -1.65 -3.10 38.22
CA GLY A 630 -2.85 -3.74 37.68
C GLY A 630 -3.42 -3.11 36.41
N GLY A 631 -2.77 -2.05 35.88
CA GLY A 631 -3.02 -1.52 34.55
C GLY A 631 -2.45 -2.43 33.45
N ASP A 632 -2.83 -2.14 32.21
CA ASP A 632 -2.49 -2.98 31.05
C ASP A 632 -0.99 -2.93 30.68
N SER A 633 -0.26 -1.90 31.10
CA SER A 633 1.20 -1.76 30.90
C SER A 633 1.86 -1.09 32.11
N PRO A 634 2.11 -1.81 33.22
CA PRO A 634 2.59 -1.22 34.46
C PRO A 634 4.01 -0.66 34.31
N GLU A 635 4.13 0.67 34.44
CA GLU A 635 5.39 1.41 34.35
C GLU A 635 5.49 2.43 35.49
N PRO A 636 5.83 1.99 36.72
CA PRO A 636 5.76 2.82 37.92
C PRO A 636 6.71 4.03 37.87
N GLU A 637 7.87 3.88 37.23
CA GLU A 637 8.84 4.98 37.07
C GLU A 637 8.33 6.05 36.09
N LEU A 638 7.74 5.63 34.97
CA LEU A 638 7.11 6.54 34.00
C LEU A 638 5.93 7.26 34.65
N LEU A 639 5.07 6.53 35.35
CA LEU A 639 3.93 7.09 36.08
C LEU A 639 4.38 8.17 37.07
N ALA A 640 5.37 7.87 37.92
CA ALA A 640 5.91 8.82 38.88
C ALA A 640 6.54 10.06 38.21
N ALA A 641 7.09 9.92 37.01
CA ALA A 641 7.60 11.07 36.25
C ALA A 641 6.47 11.94 35.70
N LEU A 642 5.43 11.33 35.14
CA LEU A 642 4.27 12.03 34.59
C LEU A 642 3.46 12.75 35.69
N GLU A 643 3.30 12.13 36.86
CA GLU A 643 2.61 12.74 38.00
C GLU A 643 3.34 13.99 38.51
N ARG A 644 4.68 13.96 38.57
CA ARG A 644 5.48 15.14 38.91
C ARG A 644 5.29 16.28 37.91
N LEU A 645 5.27 15.98 36.61
CA LEU A 645 5.02 16.97 35.56
C LEU A 645 3.61 17.57 35.68
N LEU A 646 2.59 16.78 36.01
CA LEU A 646 1.22 17.24 36.21
C LEU A 646 1.06 18.20 37.40
N ILE A 647 1.83 17.99 38.46
CA ILE A 647 1.80 18.84 39.67
C ILE A 647 2.57 20.16 39.46
N GLY A 648 3.36 20.26 38.38
CA GLY A 648 4.19 21.42 38.09
C GLY A 648 5.58 21.36 38.73
N ASP A 649 5.93 20.24 39.36
CA ASP A 649 7.26 19.97 39.93
C ASP A 649 8.23 19.49 38.84
N ALA A 650 8.35 20.28 37.76
CA ALA A 650 9.28 19.98 36.68
C ALA A 650 10.73 20.08 37.20
N PRO A 651 11.54 19.00 37.12
CA PRO A 651 12.92 19.03 37.60
C PRO A 651 13.72 20.06 36.80
N GLY A 652 14.24 21.09 37.48
CA GLY A 652 15.16 22.07 36.89
C GLY A 652 14.63 23.50 36.76
N ARG A 653 13.36 23.77 37.06
CA ARG A 653 12.92 25.16 37.34
C ARG A 653 13.26 25.48 38.79
N ASP A 654 14.50 25.89 39.04
CA ASP A 654 14.78 26.66 40.25
C ASP A 654 14.30 28.10 39.98
N PRO A 655 13.13 28.53 40.50
CA PRO A 655 12.56 29.84 40.19
C PRO A 655 13.44 31.00 40.67
N ALA A 656 14.44 30.73 41.52
CA ALA A 656 15.40 31.72 42.00
C ALA A 656 16.56 32.01 41.01
N ALA A 657 16.79 31.15 40.01
CA ALA A 657 17.81 31.35 38.99
C ALA A 657 17.23 32.12 37.79
N ALA A 658 16.94 33.41 37.97
CA ALA A 658 16.53 34.28 36.88
C ALA A 658 17.67 34.39 35.83
N PRO A 659 17.42 34.15 34.53
CA PRO A 659 18.42 34.29 33.47
C PRO A 659 18.67 35.77 33.17
N SER A 660 19.48 36.42 34.00
CA SER A 660 20.05 37.74 33.72
C SER A 660 21.35 37.53 32.94
N GLY A 661 21.28 37.46 31.61
CA GLY A 661 22.49 37.41 30.80
C GLY A 661 22.23 37.05 29.34
N THR A 662 22.47 38.03 28.47
CA THR A 662 22.71 37.90 27.03
C THR A 662 23.24 36.52 26.62
N THR A 663 22.46 35.80 25.83
CA THR A 663 22.82 34.54 25.17
C THR A 663 23.93 34.81 24.13
N SER A 664 25.18 34.91 24.58
CA SER A 664 26.30 34.55 23.73
C SER A 664 26.20 33.06 23.45
N ALA A 665 26.05 32.69 22.18
CA ALA A 665 26.05 31.32 21.69
C ALA A 665 27.42 30.66 21.96
N SER A 666 27.66 30.28 23.21
CA SER A 666 28.76 29.38 23.56
C SER A 666 28.37 28.00 23.05
N SER A 667 29.02 27.56 21.99
CA SER A 667 28.87 26.25 21.35
C SER A 667 29.42 25.10 22.19
N SER A 668 29.31 25.17 23.51
CA SER A 668 29.68 24.06 24.38
C SER A 668 28.66 22.94 24.16
N PRO A 669 29.10 21.72 23.80
CA PRO A 669 28.20 20.61 23.59
C PRO A 669 27.39 20.40 24.87
N VAL A 670 26.06 20.42 24.75
CA VAL A 670 25.15 20.10 25.84
C VAL A 670 25.52 18.69 26.30
N VAL A 671 26.02 18.58 27.53
CA VAL A 671 26.31 17.29 28.16
C VAL A 671 24.96 16.64 28.42
N VAL A 672 24.55 15.75 27.53
CA VAL A 672 23.32 14.98 27.68
C VAL A 672 23.53 14.04 28.89
N PRO A 673 22.63 14.03 29.89
CA PRO A 673 22.69 13.10 31.02
C PRO A 673 22.77 11.64 30.54
N ASP A 674 23.13 10.71 31.43
CA ASP A 674 23.09 9.26 31.16
C ASP A 674 21.67 8.84 30.73
N LEU A 675 21.44 8.81 29.42
CA LEU A 675 20.17 8.41 28.83
C LEU A 675 20.06 6.88 28.84
N PRO A 676 18.84 6.33 29.05
CA PRO A 676 18.54 4.96 28.71
C PRO A 676 19.04 4.59 27.31
N ALA A 677 19.56 3.37 27.15
CA ALA A 677 20.22 2.94 25.90
C ALA A 677 19.29 3.06 24.67
N ASP A 678 17.99 2.77 24.84
CA ASP A 678 16.98 2.92 23.80
C ASP A 678 16.78 4.39 23.37
N LEU A 679 16.86 5.34 24.31
CA LEU A 679 16.78 6.77 24.01
C LEU A 679 18.07 7.30 23.38
N ALA A 680 19.23 6.76 23.76
CA ALA A 680 20.51 7.10 23.13
C ALA A 680 20.52 6.72 21.64
N GLU A 681 19.90 5.59 21.28
CA GLU A 681 19.73 5.19 19.87
C GLU A 681 18.82 6.16 19.10
N TRP A 682 17.77 6.70 19.72
CA TRP A 682 16.93 7.74 19.11
C TRP A 682 17.67 9.07 18.94
N VAL A 683 18.52 9.46 19.88
CA VAL A 683 19.41 10.62 19.75
C VAL A 683 20.39 10.44 18.58
N ALA A 684 21.00 9.25 18.47
CA ALA A 684 21.87 8.93 17.35
C ALA A 684 21.12 8.96 16.00
N ALA A 685 19.89 8.42 15.96
CA ALA A 685 19.04 8.46 14.77
C ALA A 685 18.63 9.90 14.39
N ALA A 686 18.32 10.73 15.38
CA ALA A 686 17.97 12.14 15.16
C ALA A 686 19.14 12.93 14.54
N ALA A 687 20.39 12.61 14.93
CA ALA A 687 21.58 13.22 14.35
C ALA A 687 21.75 12.94 12.84
N LEU A 688 21.09 11.91 12.31
CA LEU A 688 21.06 11.61 10.86
C LEU A 688 20.01 12.42 10.08
N LEU A 689 19.17 13.20 10.77
CA LEU A 689 18.17 14.02 10.11
C LEU A 689 18.81 15.22 9.41
N LEU A 690 18.36 15.49 8.20
CA LEU A 690 18.80 16.61 7.40
C LEU A 690 18.08 17.90 7.85
N PRO A 691 18.82 19.02 7.97
CA PRO A 691 18.24 20.34 8.10
C PRO A 691 17.25 20.65 6.98
N LEU A 692 16.24 21.47 7.27
CA LEU A 692 15.24 21.88 6.28
C LEU A 692 15.86 22.57 5.06
N ALA A 693 16.94 23.33 5.27
CA ALA A 693 17.67 24.00 4.19
C ALA A 693 18.26 22.99 3.19
N ASP A 694 18.87 21.91 3.68
CA ASP A 694 19.49 20.88 2.85
C ASP A 694 18.43 20.07 2.09
N LEU A 695 17.31 19.76 2.74
CA LEU A 695 16.18 19.12 2.07
C LEU A 695 15.61 19.95 0.92
N ARG A 696 15.60 21.28 1.05
CA ARG A 696 15.14 22.18 -0.02
C ARG A 696 16.08 22.17 -1.22
N LEU A 697 17.38 21.92 -1.02
CA LEU A 697 18.34 21.77 -2.13
C LEU A 697 18.12 20.48 -2.92
N LEU A 698 17.56 19.44 -2.29
CA LEU A 698 17.29 18.13 -2.92
C LEU A 698 16.03 18.12 -3.80
N LEU A 699 15.24 19.20 -3.79
CA LEU A 699 13.94 19.25 -4.43
C LEU A 699 13.84 20.43 -5.39
N PRO A 700 13.12 20.26 -6.53
CA PRO A 700 12.71 21.41 -7.32
C PRO A 700 11.82 22.30 -6.44
N GLY A 701 12.34 23.47 -6.06
CA GLY A 701 11.61 24.46 -5.28
C GLY A 701 10.55 25.15 -6.13
N CYS A 702 9.40 25.44 -5.52
CA CYS A 702 8.59 26.55 -5.96
C CYS A 702 9.37 27.85 -5.68
N ALA A 703 9.35 28.81 -6.60
CA ALA A 703 10.02 30.09 -6.41
C ALA A 703 9.43 30.91 -5.24
N ASN A 704 8.25 30.55 -4.72
CA ASN A 704 7.71 31.11 -3.49
C ASN A 704 8.39 30.46 -2.28
N PRO A 705 9.17 31.19 -1.46
CA PRO A 705 9.89 30.62 -0.31
C PRO A 705 8.99 30.15 0.84
N ARG A 706 7.73 30.62 0.86
CA ARG A 706 6.68 30.17 1.81
C ARG A 706 5.92 28.97 1.30
N CYS A 707 6.06 28.64 0.01
CA CYS A 707 5.43 27.49 -0.57
C CYS A 707 6.11 26.23 -0.05
N THR A 708 5.43 25.55 0.86
CA THR A 708 5.77 24.18 1.30
C THR A 708 5.40 23.14 0.24
N SER A 709 4.71 23.55 -0.84
CA SER A 709 4.48 22.70 -2.00
C SER A 709 5.78 22.57 -2.80
N LEU A 710 6.59 21.61 -2.37
CA LEU A 710 7.73 21.15 -3.13
C LEU A 710 7.24 20.55 -4.45
N VAL A 711 7.92 20.92 -5.53
CA VAL A 711 7.53 20.57 -6.89
C VAL A 711 8.20 19.26 -7.24
N GLY A 712 7.40 18.23 -7.43
CA GLY A 712 7.85 16.98 -8.02
C GLY A 712 8.46 17.14 -9.42
N PRO A 713 9.29 16.22 -9.91
CA PRO A 713 9.68 16.18 -11.33
C PRO A 713 8.47 16.21 -12.27
N SER A 714 7.37 15.56 -11.87
CA SER A 714 6.10 15.54 -12.60
C SER A 714 5.34 16.88 -12.53
N GLU A 715 5.56 17.69 -11.49
CA GLU A 715 5.01 19.07 -11.41
C GLU A 715 5.88 20.06 -12.21
N ARG A 716 7.14 19.74 -12.54
CA ARG A 716 8.02 20.62 -13.34
C ARG A 716 7.42 20.96 -14.71
N GLU A 717 6.75 20.01 -15.34
CA GLU A 717 6.03 20.21 -16.60
C GLU A 717 4.75 21.05 -16.45
N MET A 718 4.24 21.17 -15.21
CA MET A 718 3.05 21.95 -14.85
C MET A 718 3.41 23.27 -14.15
N GLN A 719 4.70 23.53 -13.89
CA GLN A 719 5.12 24.77 -13.27
C GLN A 719 4.78 25.93 -14.21
N LEU A 720 4.24 27.00 -13.63
CA LEU A 720 3.98 28.22 -14.38
C LEU A 720 5.29 29.01 -14.44
N PRO A 721 5.95 29.11 -15.61
CA PRO A 721 7.04 30.05 -15.78
C PRO A 721 6.45 31.45 -15.68
N VAL A 722 6.87 32.19 -14.66
CA VAL A 722 6.55 33.60 -14.54
C VAL A 722 7.84 34.35 -14.82
N ARG A 723 7.88 35.03 -15.96
CA ARG A 723 8.89 36.05 -16.17
C ARG A 723 8.53 37.24 -15.29
N ASP A 724 9.44 37.60 -14.39
CA ASP A 724 9.35 38.87 -13.71
C ASP A 724 9.28 39.95 -14.80
N GLY A 725 8.17 40.69 -14.83
CA GLY A 725 7.97 41.74 -15.82
C GLY A 725 9.13 42.72 -15.73
N PRO A 726 9.57 43.33 -16.85
CA PRO A 726 10.60 44.36 -16.81
C PRO A 726 10.09 45.42 -15.85
N GLY A 727 10.72 45.52 -14.68
CA GLY A 727 10.34 46.48 -13.66
C GLY A 727 10.28 47.83 -14.36
N GLY A 728 9.16 48.54 -14.22
CA GLY A 728 8.80 49.74 -15.00
C GLY A 728 9.71 50.96 -14.79
N GLY A 729 10.97 50.76 -14.40
CA GLY A 729 12.02 51.75 -14.51
C GLY A 729 12.42 51.90 -15.97
N ALA A 730 11.88 52.95 -16.61
CA ALA A 730 12.42 53.49 -17.85
C ALA A 730 13.84 54.04 -17.57
N GLY A 731 14.83 53.16 -17.58
CA GLY A 731 16.23 53.47 -17.35
C GLY A 731 17.07 52.66 -18.32
N ASP A 732 17.80 53.36 -19.18
CA ASP A 732 18.43 52.84 -20.38
C ASP A 732 19.33 51.61 -20.18
N GLY A 733 19.07 50.57 -20.97
CA GLY A 733 20.12 50.08 -21.87
C GLY A 733 20.83 48.76 -21.56
N ASP A 734 20.56 48.06 -20.46
CA ASP A 734 21.15 46.73 -20.25
C ASP A 734 20.08 45.63 -20.20
N GLY A 735 20.04 44.83 -21.27
CA GLY A 735 19.04 43.78 -21.53
C GLY A 735 19.22 42.56 -20.64
N GLY A 736 19.23 42.75 -19.33
CA GLY A 736 19.25 41.68 -18.34
C GLY A 736 18.11 40.71 -18.62
N ARG A 737 18.46 39.48 -19.00
CA ARG A 737 17.49 38.39 -19.13
C ARG A 737 16.83 38.23 -17.76
N GLY A 738 15.56 38.63 -17.66
CA GLY A 738 14.77 38.44 -16.44
C GLY A 738 14.85 36.97 -16.00
N GLU A 739 15.17 36.76 -14.73
CA GLU A 739 15.30 35.43 -14.15
C GLU A 739 13.93 34.73 -14.23
N GLU A 740 13.88 33.59 -14.90
CA GLU A 740 12.63 32.84 -15.06
C GLU A 740 12.34 32.07 -13.76
N ARG A 741 11.32 32.52 -13.04
CA ARG A 741 10.89 31.90 -11.78
C ARG A 741 9.79 30.88 -12.05
N TRP A 742 9.89 29.73 -11.39
CA TRP A 742 8.98 28.60 -11.57
C TRP A 742 8.11 28.41 -10.34
N TYR A 743 6.79 28.46 -10.52
CA TYR A 743 5.83 28.32 -9.42
C TYR A 743 5.01 27.03 -9.54
N CYS A 744 4.71 26.39 -8.40
CA CYS A 744 3.93 25.15 -8.36
C CYS A 744 2.44 25.33 -8.70
N SER A 745 1.94 26.57 -8.59
CA SER A 745 0.56 26.93 -8.89
C SER A 745 0.47 28.44 -9.10
N GLN A 746 -0.64 28.88 -9.72
CA GLN A 746 -0.90 30.30 -9.92
C GLN A 746 -1.08 31.02 -8.57
N GLY A 747 -1.78 30.39 -7.62
CA GLY A 747 -1.95 30.93 -6.27
C GLY A 747 -0.62 31.15 -5.54
N CYS A 748 0.36 30.24 -5.70
CA CYS A 748 1.68 30.44 -5.10
C CYS A 748 2.47 31.56 -5.78
N ALA A 749 2.29 31.78 -7.08
CA ALA A 749 2.88 32.92 -7.76
C ALA A 749 2.29 34.25 -7.28
N GLU A 750 0.97 34.30 -7.11
CA GLU A 750 0.25 35.48 -6.63
C GLU A 750 0.60 35.80 -5.16
N GLU A 751 0.66 34.77 -4.30
CA GLU A 751 1.08 34.92 -2.90
C GLU A 751 2.51 35.47 -2.80
N HIS A 752 3.44 34.95 -3.61
CA HIS A 752 4.81 35.46 -3.62
C HIS A 752 4.86 36.91 -4.07
N ARG A 753 4.12 37.30 -5.12
CA ARG A 753 4.04 38.71 -5.56
C ARG A 753 3.40 39.60 -4.49
N GLY A 754 2.40 39.10 -3.78
CA GLY A 754 1.69 39.83 -2.72
C GLY A 754 2.51 40.05 -1.46
N ALA A 755 3.52 39.20 -1.21
CA ALA A 755 4.38 39.31 -0.02
C ALA A 755 5.36 40.49 -0.07
N GLY A 756 5.54 41.14 -1.23
CA GLY A 756 6.41 42.30 -1.42
C GLY A 756 7.92 41.98 -1.43
N PRO A 757 8.78 42.92 -1.85
CA PRO A 757 10.23 42.71 -2.03
C PRO A 757 11.04 42.60 -0.72
N GLY A 758 10.38 42.43 0.44
CA GLY A 758 11.02 42.34 1.75
C GLY A 758 11.33 40.92 2.22
N LEU A 759 11.26 39.93 1.33
CA LEU A 759 11.58 38.52 1.57
C LEU A 759 12.76 38.07 0.72
#